data_AF-A0A094JFA5-F1
#
_entry.id   AF-A0A094JFA5-F1
#
_cell.length_a   1.000
_cell.length_b   1.000
_cell.length_c   1.000
_cell.angle_alpha   90.00
_cell.angle_beta   90.00
_cell.angle_gamma   90.00
#
_symmetry.space_group_name_H-M   'P 1'
#
loop_
_entity.id
_entity.type
_entity.pdbx_description
1 polymer ?
#
loop_
_entity_poly.entity_id
_entity_poly.type
_entity_poly.pdbx_seq_one_letter_code
_entity_poly.pdbx_strand_id
1 'polypeptide(L)'
;MAGASCPFCGYEAKNEYDILYHMEDLHSEGNSPFIPTDAHPVDATQEEHPSRSSQAMEDIGYVECPISECGETVPLADLDSHLELHSMEESDRDSHVDSTAWKWEGATEPADSRFDTSLPTVLRNLDEDSGSLLSAADRQAKAKETWRGILNMPKSIVAPQISPKSKSGKGRLGTAELGPHAYEEKMPAWLHNLLLSDGMPRTTTKLSPSGGIKTVKKIGNYVPGVMPVLEKLIEQDPDTAYAYTCHPSVEHVSKLKNEGGFCGYRNIQMLTSYIVNSQSQGHYHFKDKIPSIFDIQGFIEHAWDVGINSVGRAETGGIIGSRKYIGTPEAQAMLRSLDIDCDAQAFKTDGKLGAEEILMRNVEEYFRAGCLDSTSKIRTTQLPSIYFQHPGHSMTIVGLEKKLDGSKNLLVFDPMFHDAPDVIKLIGKNTFSVKNPAEYLRAYRRNIKYLKRYRAFEVLSQLNFITGNKHKLAEVQAILGDAVDLQSRSIDLVEIQGTIEEISKDKCRRAAEQTHSPHTVGLWKRAGGVQGPVLVEDTALIFNAFKNLPGPYIKWFVESLGHDGLNKLLVGFEDKSAESVCTFAYSEGPGHEPIIFQGRTDGKIVPARGPIAFGWDPIFEYGPAGQTYAEMPKAEKNKISHRGKALDKLKAWLLEAVDNKA
;
A
#
# COMPACT_ATOMS: atom_id res chain seq x y z
N MET A 1 63.81 4.48 -16.53
CA MET A 1 63.49 3.04 -16.50
C MET A 1 62.45 2.80 -17.56
N ALA A 2 62.71 1.89 -18.48
CA ALA A 2 61.88 1.67 -19.67
C ALA A 2 60.49 1.20 -19.26
N GLY A 3 59.43 1.82 -19.80
CA GLY A 3 58.05 1.39 -19.57
C GLY A 3 57.85 0.00 -20.14
N ALA A 4 57.14 -0.85 -19.40
CA ALA A 4 56.72 -2.16 -19.91
C ALA A 4 55.54 -1.95 -20.86
N SER A 5 55.55 -2.59 -22.04
CA SER A 5 54.43 -2.56 -22.97
C SER A 5 53.66 -3.88 -22.92
N CYS A 6 52.33 -3.81 -22.87
CA CYS A 6 51.45 -4.97 -22.86
C CYS A 6 51.57 -5.69 -24.21
N PRO A 7 51.99 -6.97 -24.23
CA PRO A 7 52.24 -7.69 -25.48
C PRO A 7 50.96 -8.07 -26.24
N PHE A 8 49.78 -7.93 -25.62
CA PHE A 8 48.49 -8.33 -26.20
C PHE A 8 47.76 -7.18 -26.90
N CYS A 9 47.97 -5.93 -26.48
CA CYS A 9 47.25 -4.77 -27.01
C CYS A 9 48.12 -3.52 -27.20
N GLY A 10 49.41 -3.57 -26.88
CA GLY A 10 50.37 -2.48 -27.10
C GLY A 10 50.33 -1.35 -26.08
N TYR A 11 49.61 -1.51 -24.97
CA TYR A 11 49.51 -0.50 -23.91
C TYR A 11 50.84 -0.33 -23.14
N GLU A 12 51.39 0.90 -23.07
CA GLU A 12 52.63 1.19 -22.34
C GLU A 12 52.36 1.71 -20.93
N ALA A 13 52.85 0.98 -19.93
CA ALA A 13 52.73 1.36 -18.53
C ALA A 13 53.99 2.03 -17.98
N LYS A 14 53.79 2.96 -17.05
CA LYS A 14 54.87 3.74 -16.42
C LYS A 14 55.65 2.95 -15.36
N ASN A 15 55.04 1.92 -14.79
CA ASN A 15 55.67 1.02 -13.84
C ASN A 15 55.07 -0.40 -13.98
N GLU A 16 55.74 -1.36 -13.38
CA GLU A 16 55.43 -2.79 -13.48
C GLU A 16 54.09 -3.17 -12.81
N TYR A 17 53.66 -2.39 -11.81
CA TYR A 17 52.38 -2.63 -11.14
C TYR A 17 51.19 -2.27 -12.04
N ASP A 18 51.32 -1.16 -12.78
CA ASP A 18 50.28 -0.70 -13.71
C ASP A 18 50.12 -1.64 -14.91
N ILE A 19 51.19 -2.31 -15.36
CA ILE A 19 51.08 -3.30 -16.45
C ILE A 19 50.41 -4.59 -15.96
N LEU A 20 50.69 -5.02 -14.73
CA LEU A 20 50.08 -6.20 -14.12
C LEU A 20 48.58 -6.00 -13.89
N TYR A 21 48.18 -4.85 -13.34
CA TYR A 21 46.77 -4.53 -13.15
C TYR A 21 46.01 -4.47 -14.49
N HIS A 22 46.61 -3.85 -15.51
CA HIS A 22 46.04 -3.82 -16.86
C HIS A 22 45.86 -5.22 -17.47
N MET A 23 46.83 -6.12 -17.27
CA MET A 23 46.72 -7.51 -17.75
C MET A 23 45.68 -8.32 -16.97
N GLU A 24 45.52 -8.06 -15.67
CA GLU A 24 44.58 -8.77 -14.80
C GLU A 24 43.13 -8.32 -15.01
N ASP A 25 42.89 -7.05 -15.36
CA ASP A 25 41.52 -6.52 -15.55
C ASP A 25 40.97 -6.75 -16.96
N LEU A 26 41.85 -6.74 -17.97
CA LEU A 26 41.43 -6.76 -19.39
C LEU A 26 41.84 -8.02 -20.15
N HIS A 27 42.73 -8.84 -19.61
CA HIS A 27 43.26 -10.04 -20.27
C HIS A 27 43.22 -11.32 -19.40
N SER A 28 42.53 -11.31 -18.26
CA SER A 28 42.38 -12.51 -17.45
C SER A 28 41.34 -13.48 -18.04
N GLU A 29 41.79 -14.44 -18.85
CA GLU A 29 41.07 -15.69 -19.04
C GLU A 29 41.59 -16.74 -18.04
N GLY A 30 40.78 -17.08 -17.04
CA GLY A 30 40.92 -18.30 -16.24
C GLY A 30 41.74 -18.23 -14.95
N ASN A 31 41.10 -18.67 -13.86
CA ASN A 31 41.59 -19.10 -12.53
C ASN A 31 43.05 -18.77 -12.12
N SER A 32 43.18 -17.84 -11.16
CA SER A 32 44.45 -17.46 -10.51
C SER A 32 44.96 -18.53 -9.52
N PRO A 33 46.28 -18.79 -9.48
CA PRO A 33 46.92 -19.93 -8.78
C PRO A 33 47.17 -19.73 -7.27
N PHE A 34 46.50 -18.79 -6.60
CA PHE A 34 46.76 -18.44 -5.19
C PHE A 34 45.66 -18.82 -4.20
N ILE A 35 44.72 -19.68 -4.58
CA ILE A 35 43.77 -20.31 -3.65
C ILE A 35 44.21 -21.76 -3.43
N PRO A 36 44.46 -22.22 -2.18
CA PRO A 36 44.85 -23.60 -1.92
C PRO A 36 43.75 -24.57 -2.38
N THR A 37 44.11 -25.44 -3.32
CA THR A 37 43.31 -26.60 -3.73
C THR A 37 43.79 -27.83 -2.96
N ASP A 38 42.91 -28.44 -2.16
CA ASP A 38 43.13 -29.82 -1.70
C ASP A 38 42.48 -30.79 -2.69
N ALA A 39 43.34 -31.54 -3.39
CA ALA A 39 43.00 -32.56 -4.35
C ALA A 39 42.71 -33.92 -3.68
N HIS A 40 41.78 -34.66 -4.30
CA HIS A 40 41.31 -36.02 -3.98
C HIS A 40 42.40 -37.12 -4.06
N PRO A 41 42.11 -38.34 -3.57
CA PRO A 41 41.95 -39.45 -4.53
C PRO A 41 40.90 -40.54 -4.18
N VAL A 42 40.10 -40.89 -5.20
CA VAL A 42 39.51 -42.19 -5.64
C VAL A 42 38.98 -43.28 -4.67
N ASP A 43 37.72 -43.65 -5.00
CA ASP A 43 37.07 -44.98 -5.07
C ASP A 43 36.21 -45.54 -3.90
N ALA A 44 35.00 -46.00 -4.27
CA ALA A 44 34.01 -46.85 -3.57
C ALA A 44 33.50 -46.37 -2.17
N THR A 45 32.23 -46.42 -1.75
CA THR A 45 30.91 -46.96 -2.16
C THR A 45 29.89 -46.38 -1.16
N GLN A 46 28.62 -46.19 -1.57
CA GLN A 46 27.39 -46.03 -0.78
C GLN A 46 27.48 -45.54 0.70
N GLU A 47 26.92 -44.36 1.01
CA GLU A 47 25.84 -44.17 2.02
C GLU A 47 25.51 -42.66 2.24
N GLU A 48 24.21 -42.44 2.45
CA GLU A 48 23.40 -41.25 2.78
C GLU A 48 24.07 -39.90 3.14
N HIS A 49 23.69 -38.84 2.42
CA HIS A 49 23.89 -37.44 2.83
C HIS A 49 22.69 -36.94 3.66
N PRO A 50 22.88 -36.45 4.91
CA PRO A 50 21.90 -35.60 5.55
C PRO A 50 21.98 -34.19 4.95
N SER A 51 20.82 -33.65 4.56
CA SER A 51 20.66 -32.33 3.96
C SER A 51 21.09 -31.22 4.93
N ARG A 52 21.86 -30.27 4.42
CA ARG A 52 22.38 -29.06 5.08
C ARG A 52 21.29 -28.02 5.45
N SER A 53 20.02 -28.44 5.57
CA SER A 53 18.87 -27.60 5.95
C SER A 53 18.68 -27.49 7.46
N SER A 54 19.27 -28.40 8.24
CA SER A 54 19.03 -28.50 9.69
C SER A 54 19.80 -27.50 10.55
N GLN A 55 20.82 -26.81 10.01
CA GLN A 55 21.61 -25.82 10.77
C GLN A 55 21.03 -24.39 10.74
N ALA A 56 20.00 -24.11 9.93
CA ALA A 56 19.36 -22.79 9.84
C ALA A 56 18.13 -22.62 10.75
N MET A 57 17.76 -23.65 11.52
CA MET A 57 16.54 -23.70 12.34
C MET A 57 16.66 -23.04 13.73
N GLU A 58 17.86 -22.65 14.18
CA GLU A 58 18.08 -22.33 15.60
C GLU A 58 17.69 -20.91 16.02
N ASP A 59 17.55 -19.93 15.11
CA ASP A 59 17.46 -18.52 15.53
C ASP A 59 16.02 -17.96 15.71
N ILE A 60 14.97 -18.67 15.26
CA ILE A 60 13.54 -18.26 15.47
C ILE A 60 12.61 -19.45 15.81
N GLY A 61 13.10 -20.70 15.79
CA GLY A 61 12.29 -21.88 16.16
C GLY A 61 11.08 -22.07 15.25
N TYR A 62 11.31 -22.22 13.95
CA TYR A 62 10.29 -22.62 12.99
C TYR A 62 10.15 -24.14 12.95
N VAL A 63 8.93 -24.63 12.80
CA VAL A 63 8.61 -26.06 12.72
C VAL A 63 7.72 -26.34 11.52
N GLU A 64 7.99 -27.42 10.82
CA GLU A 64 7.10 -27.92 9.78
C GLU A 64 5.84 -28.50 10.43
N CYS A 65 4.68 -28.15 9.88
CA CYS A 65 3.42 -28.71 10.32
C CYS A 65 3.43 -30.24 10.14
N PRO A 66 3.08 -31.04 11.17
CA PRO A 66 3.11 -32.50 11.09
C PRO A 66 2.02 -33.09 10.18
N ILE A 67 1.05 -32.27 9.72
CA ILE A 67 -0.01 -32.71 8.81
C ILE A 67 0.55 -32.78 7.40
N SER A 68 0.62 -33.99 6.86
CA SER A 68 1.32 -34.30 5.60
C SER A 68 0.82 -33.52 4.39
N GLU A 69 -0.45 -33.10 4.37
CA GLU A 69 -1.05 -32.32 3.28
C GLU A 69 -0.91 -30.79 3.44
N CYS A 70 -0.39 -30.34 4.59
CA CYS A 70 -0.31 -28.92 4.95
C CYS A 70 0.82 -28.19 4.23
N GLY A 71 2.05 -28.72 4.32
CA GLY A 71 3.25 -28.15 3.71
C GLY A 71 3.74 -26.82 4.30
N GLU A 72 3.20 -26.37 5.43
CA GLU A 72 3.51 -25.06 6.04
C GLU A 72 4.62 -25.15 7.08
N THR A 73 5.44 -24.11 7.13
CA THR A 73 6.43 -23.88 8.18
C THR A 73 5.94 -22.75 9.07
N VAL A 74 5.61 -23.06 10.31
CA VAL A 74 5.03 -22.10 11.27
C VAL A 74 5.99 -21.80 12.42
N PRO A 75 5.92 -20.60 13.03
CA PRO A 75 6.61 -20.36 14.29
C PRO A 75 6.17 -21.38 15.35
N LEU A 76 7.10 -21.90 16.14
CA LEU A 76 6.80 -22.90 17.18
C LEU A 76 5.71 -22.41 18.16
N ALA A 77 5.71 -21.11 18.47
CA ALA A 77 4.70 -20.49 19.33
C ALA A 77 3.27 -20.52 18.76
N ASP A 78 3.13 -20.66 17.44
CA ASP A 78 1.84 -20.67 16.74
C ASP A 78 1.41 -22.08 16.30
N LEU A 79 2.26 -23.10 16.50
CA LEU A 79 1.99 -24.48 16.07
C LEU A 79 0.68 -25.03 16.66
N ASP A 80 0.44 -24.86 17.96
CA ASP A 80 -0.78 -25.38 18.61
C ASP A 80 -2.04 -24.75 18.03
N SER A 81 -2.06 -23.41 17.89
CA SER A 81 -3.19 -22.72 17.24
C SER A 81 -3.35 -23.09 15.77
N HIS A 82 -2.24 -23.37 15.07
CA HIS A 82 -2.28 -23.84 13.69
C HIS A 82 -2.91 -25.24 13.59
N LEU A 83 -2.53 -26.17 14.48
CA LEU A 83 -3.10 -27.52 14.55
C LEU A 83 -4.59 -27.49 14.93
N GLU A 84 -5.00 -26.59 15.82
CA GLU A 84 -6.41 -26.39 16.13
C GLU A 84 -7.23 -26.02 14.87
N LEU A 85 -6.71 -25.16 13.99
CA LEU A 85 -7.41 -24.75 12.78
C LEU A 85 -7.56 -25.89 11.75
N HIS A 86 -6.57 -26.79 11.65
CA HIS A 86 -6.70 -28.02 10.84
C HIS A 86 -7.86 -28.90 11.31
N SER A 87 -8.03 -29.06 12.63
CA SER A 87 -9.15 -29.84 13.16
C SER A 87 -10.52 -29.27 12.77
N MET A 88 -10.59 -27.97 12.47
CA MET A 88 -11.82 -27.30 12.04
C MET A 88 -12.08 -27.51 10.56
N GLU A 89 -11.02 -27.46 9.75
CA GLU A 89 -11.04 -27.69 8.29
C GLU A 89 -11.54 -29.11 7.94
N GLU A 90 -11.19 -30.11 8.76
CA GLU A 90 -11.60 -31.50 8.56
C GLU A 90 -12.97 -31.86 9.16
N SER A 91 -13.57 -30.97 9.96
CA SER A 91 -14.80 -31.31 10.68
C SER A 91 -16.00 -31.52 9.72
N ASP A 92 -16.42 -32.77 9.54
CA ASP A 92 -17.70 -33.17 8.93
C ASP A 92 -18.63 -33.62 10.06
N ARG A 93 -19.39 -32.65 10.59
CA ARG A 93 -20.10 -32.78 11.88
C ARG A 93 -21.39 -33.60 11.81
N ASP A 94 -21.64 -34.26 10.67
CA ASP A 94 -22.62 -35.35 10.54
C ASP A 94 -22.12 -36.68 11.15
N SER A 95 -20.90 -36.75 11.66
CA SER A 95 -20.39 -37.91 12.40
C SER A 95 -20.39 -37.66 13.92
N HIS A 96 -21.29 -38.35 14.63
CA HIS A 96 -21.35 -38.35 16.09
C HIS A 96 -20.09 -38.99 16.70
N VAL A 97 -19.13 -38.19 17.17
CA VAL A 97 -18.21 -38.58 18.23
C VAL A 97 -17.96 -37.38 19.15
N ASP A 98 -18.40 -37.49 20.40
CA ASP A 98 -18.06 -36.57 21.49
C ASP A 98 -16.54 -36.49 21.65
N SER A 99 -15.97 -35.29 21.58
CA SER A 99 -14.58 -35.05 21.99
C SER A 99 -14.55 -34.14 23.21
N THR A 100 -14.10 -34.72 24.31
CA THR A 100 -13.91 -34.12 25.64
C THR A 100 -13.08 -32.85 25.59
N ALA A 101 -13.52 -31.83 26.33
CA ALA A 101 -12.82 -30.57 26.55
C ALA A 101 -11.49 -30.76 27.31
N TRP A 102 -10.37 -30.28 26.75
CA TRP A 102 -9.09 -30.20 27.44
C TRP A 102 -8.92 -28.78 28.01
N LYS A 103 -8.56 -28.70 29.30
CA LYS A 103 -8.33 -27.44 30.03
C LYS A 103 -6.89 -26.97 29.87
N TRP A 104 -6.75 -25.65 29.74
CA TRP A 104 -5.51 -24.90 29.56
C TRP A 104 -4.81 -24.58 30.90
N GLU A 105 -3.52 -24.90 31.02
CA GLU A 105 -2.61 -24.29 32.00
C GLU A 105 -1.29 -23.89 31.33
N GLY A 106 -0.92 -22.61 31.48
CA GLY A 106 0.44 -22.09 31.27
C GLY A 106 0.80 -21.59 29.86
N ALA A 107 0.70 -20.29 29.62
CA ALA A 107 1.43 -19.63 28.53
C ALA A 107 2.69 -18.97 29.11
N THR A 108 3.87 -19.39 28.67
CA THR A 108 5.12 -18.63 28.86
C THR A 108 5.23 -17.54 27.80
N GLU A 109 5.72 -16.37 28.21
CA GLU A 109 6.04 -15.22 27.35
C GLU A 109 6.85 -15.66 26.10
N PRO A 110 6.54 -15.17 24.88
CA PRO A 110 7.32 -15.50 23.71
C PRO A 110 8.69 -14.79 23.72
N ALA A 111 9.74 -15.54 23.35
CA ALA A 111 11.07 -15.02 23.09
C ALA A 111 11.09 -14.06 21.88
N ASP A 112 12.02 -13.10 21.90
CA ASP A 112 12.17 -12.04 20.88
C ASP A 112 12.17 -12.59 19.44
N SER A 113 11.05 -12.42 18.73
CA SER A 113 10.96 -12.75 17.30
C SER A 113 11.62 -11.64 16.47
N ARG A 114 12.68 -11.98 15.74
CA ARG A 114 13.46 -11.06 14.89
C ARG A 114 12.81 -10.74 13.53
N PHE A 115 11.51 -10.98 13.38
CA PHE A 115 10.80 -10.62 12.14
C PHE A 115 10.47 -9.12 12.18
N ASP A 116 11.18 -8.32 11.39
CA ASP A 116 10.92 -6.89 11.30
C ASP A 116 9.75 -6.62 10.34
N THR A 117 8.57 -6.36 10.92
CA THR A 117 7.38 -5.81 10.22
C THR A 117 7.56 -4.30 10.06
N SER A 118 8.65 -3.87 9.44
CA SER A 118 8.87 -2.44 9.24
C SER A 118 8.90 -2.06 7.77
N LEU A 119 7.91 -1.27 7.38
CA LEU A 119 7.99 -0.41 6.20
C LEU A 119 9.36 0.28 6.16
N PRO A 120 10.05 0.30 4.99
CA PRO A 120 11.26 1.09 4.79
C PRO A 120 11.07 2.52 5.30
N THR A 121 12.12 3.16 5.84
CA THR A 121 12.02 4.52 6.44
C THR A 121 11.40 5.58 5.50
N VAL A 122 11.51 5.38 4.18
CA VAL A 122 10.91 6.24 3.14
C VAL A 122 9.38 6.08 3.05
N LEU A 123 8.84 4.99 3.59
CA LEU A 123 7.43 4.59 3.60
C LEU A 123 6.83 4.58 5.02
N ARG A 124 7.60 5.00 6.04
CA ARG A 124 7.09 5.16 7.41
C ARG A 124 6.43 6.53 7.53
N ASN A 125 5.12 6.57 7.71
CA ASN A 125 4.40 7.76 8.19
C ASN A 125 4.71 7.97 9.69
N LEU A 126 5.95 8.35 10.01
CA LEU A 126 6.37 8.73 11.36
C LEU A 126 6.71 10.22 11.36
N ASP A 127 5.79 11.03 11.90
CA ASP A 127 6.11 12.36 12.40
C ASP A 127 7.06 12.22 13.61
N GLU A 128 8.37 12.37 13.37
CA GLU A 128 9.32 12.65 14.45
C GLU A 128 9.40 14.17 14.66
N ASP A 129 8.50 14.70 15.49
CA ASP A 129 8.83 15.90 16.26
C ASP A 129 8.39 15.73 17.72
N SER A 130 9.35 15.33 18.56
CA SER A 130 9.28 15.56 20.01
C SER A 130 10.62 16.11 20.49
N GLY A 131 10.72 17.44 20.51
CA GLY A 131 11.88 18.16 21.02
C GLY A 131 12.14 17.88 22.51
N SER A 132 13.42 17.70 22.86
CA SER A 132 13.89 17.65 24.25
C SER A 132 14.50 18.98 24.71
N LEU A 133 14.17 19.36 25.94
CA LEU A 133 14.64 20.58 26.58
C LEU A 133 16.06 20.42 27.16
N LEU A 134 17.05 20.91 26.40
CA LEU A 134 18.26 21.60 26.89
C LEU A 134 18.54 22.84 26.02
N SER A 135 19.11 23.91 26.58
CA SER A 135 18.89 25.30 26.15
C SER A 135 19.54 25.77 24.83
N ALA A 136 19.00 26.85 24.26
CA ALA A 136 19.36 27.42 22.95
C ALA A 136 20.73 28.15 22.89
N ALA A 137 21.29 28.57 24.02
CA ALA A 137 22.56 29.31 24.05
C ALA A 137 23.78 28.40 23.86
N ASP A 138 23.76 27.19 24.43
CA ASP A 138 24.88 26.26 24.39
C ASP A 138 25.00 25.51 23.06
N ARG A 139 23.89 25.36 22.31
CA ARG A 139 23.90 24.78 20.95
C ARG A 139 24.45 25.75 19.91
N GLN A 140 24.28 27.06 20.12
CA GLN A 140 24.67 28.09 19.15
C GLN A 140 26.16 28.42 19.17
N ALA A 141 26.84 28.27 20.33
CA ALA A 141 28.29 28.48 20.45
C ALA A 141 29.09 27.34 19.78
N LYS A 142 28.68 26.08 19.98
CA LYS A 142 29.32 24.91 19.38
C LYS A 142 29.12 24.85 17.85
N ALA A 143 27.96 25.30 17.37
CA ALA A 143 27.70 25.44 15.94
C ALA A 143 28.59 26.53 15.28
N LYS A 144 28.73 27.72 15.88
CA LYS A 144 29.53 28.83 15.30
C LYS A 144 31.02 28.52 15.15
N GLU A 145 31.57 27.62 15.97
CA GLU A 145 32.97 27.20 15.89
C GLU A 145 33.19 26.15 14.78
N THR A 146 32.23 25.24 14.57
CA THR A 146 32.28 24.27 13.46
C THR A 146 32.07 24.92 12.10
N TRP A 147 31.21 25.95 12.02
CA TRP A 147 30.96 26.72 10.79
C TRP A 147 32.15 27.60 10.35
N ARG A 148 33.08 27.95 11.25
CA ARG A 148 34.31 28.70 10.91
C ARG A 148 35.40 27.85 10.26
N GLY A 149 35.34 26.52 10.40
CA GLY A 149 36.29 25.59 9.75
C GLY A 149 35.95 25.25 8.29
N ILE A 150 34.70 25.45 7.86
CA ILE A 150 34.21 25.02 6.53
C ILE A 150 34.55 26.02 5.41
N LEU A 151 34.96 27.26 5.74
CA LEU A 151 35.15 28.37 4.76
C LEU A 151 36.61 28.61 4.27
N ASN A 152 37.55 27.69 4.50
CA ASN A 152 38.89 27.59 3.88
C ASN A 152 39.75 28.88 3.71
N MET A 153 40.80 29.06 4.53
CA MET A 153 42.05 29.76 4.13
C MET A 153 43.32 29.13 4.74
N PRO A 154 44.49 29.14 4.04
CA PRO A 154 45.56 28.13 4.22
C PRO A 154 46.85 28.65 4.90
N LYS A 155 47.73 27.72 5.32
CA LYS A 155 49.21 27.75 5.18
C LYS A 155 49.88 26.46 5.69
N SER A 156 50.48 25.67 4.77
CA SER A 156 51.64 24.73 4.90
C SER A 156 51.72 23.74 6.09
N ILE A 157 52.18 22.48 6.05
CA ILE A 157 53.02 21.67 5.13
C ILE A 157 52.92 20.18 5.60
N VAL A 158 52.89 19.23 4.63
CA VAL A 158 53.35 17.81 4.64
C VAL A 158 52.53 16.69 5.36
N ALA A 159 52.45 15.56 4.63
CA ALA A 159 51.58 14.37 4.73
C ALA A 159 52.17 13.21 5.62
N PRO A 160 51.53 12.02 5.81
CA PRO A 160 51.15 11.10 4.74
C PRO A 160 49.72 10.49 4.77
N GLN A 161 49.36 10.08 3.56
CA GLN A 161 48.22 9.32 3.01
C GLN A 161 47.72 8.09 3.78
N ILE A 162 46.39 7.98 3.91
CA ILE A 162 45.63 6.72 3.68
C ILE A 162 44.39 7.09 2.84
N SER A 163 44.23 6.44 1.69
CA SER A 163 43.10 6.57 0.76
C SER A 163 41.88 5.75 1.22
N PRO A 164 40.66 6.09 0.75
CA PRO A 164 39.41 5.68 1.38
C PRO A 164 38.95 4.31 0.89
N LYS A 165 38.56 3.41 1.81
CA LYS A 165 37.65 2.32 1.49
C LYS A 165 36.21 2.82 1.65
N SER A 166 35.54 3.01 0.53
CA SER A 166 34.08 3.07 0.46
C SER A 166 33.50 1.79 1.06
N LYS A 167 32.65 1.89 2.09
CA LYS A 167 31.71 0.82 2.41
C LYS A 167 30.42 1.05 1.63
N SER A 168 30.35 0.47 0.43
CA SER A 168 29.09 0.04 -0.16
C SER A 168 28.77 -1.35 0.38
N GLY A 169 27.59 -1.51 0.97
CA GLY A 169 27.13 -2.79 1.51
C GLY A 169 25.75 -2.65 2.13
N LYS A 170 24.70 -2.52 1.29
CA LYS A 170 23.35 -2.92 1.70
C LYS A 170 23.26 -4.43 1.51
N GLY A 171 23.11 -5.18 2.60
CA GLY A 171 23.05 -6.66 2.56
C GLY A 171 21.70 -7.17 2.07
N ARG A 172 21.67 -8.39 1.52
CA ARG A 172 20.44 -9.15 1.21
C ARG A 172 19.73 -9.54 2.50
N LEU A 173 18.40 -9.62 2.46
CA LEU A 173 17.57 -10.12 3.56
C LEU A 173 17.80 -11.63 3.79
N GLY A 174 17.48 -12.09 5.00
CA GLY A 174 17.73 -13.44 5.46
C GLY A 174 16.47 -14.31 5.53
N THR A 175 16.60 -15.45 6.19
CA THR A 175 15.49 -16.39 6.44
C THR A 175 14.44 -15.85 7.41
N ALA A 176 14.78 -14.83 8.20
CA ALA A 176 13.84 -14.17 9.09
C ALA A 176 12.75 -13.44 8.30
N GLU A 177 13.11 -12.72 7.24
CA GLU A 177 12.18 -11.90 6.47
C GLU A 177 11.60 -12.66 5.26
N LEU A 178 12.43 -13.44 4.57
CA LEU A 178 12.03 -14.10 3.31
C LEU A 178 11.58 -15.55 3.50
N GLY A 179 11.55 -16.04 4.74
CA GLY A 179 11.18 -17.41 5.09
C GLY A 179 12.26 -18.45 4.78
N PRO A 180 11.95 -19.75 4.87
CA PRO A 180 12.92 -20.85 4.71
C PRO A 180 13.55 -20.91 3.32
N HIS A 181 12.96 -20.23 2.33
CA HIS A 181 13.41 -20.19 0.94
C HIS A 181 14.08 -18.87 0.54
N ALA A 182 14.58 -18.10 1.53
CA ALA A 182 15.25 -16.81 1.31
C ALA A 182 16.32 -16.80 0.21
N TYR A 183 17.08 -17.88 0.09
CA TYR A 183 18.19 -18.01 -0.86
C TYR A 183 17.82 -18.85 -2.10
N GLU A 184 16.55 -19.22 -2.26
CA GLU A 184 16.08 -19.98 -3.41
C GLU A 184 16.06 -19.12 -4.67
N GLU A 185 16.77 -19.56 -5.71
CA GLU A 185 16.68 -18.95 -7.04
C GLU A 185 15.42 -19.38 -7.79
N LYS A 186 15.06 -20.66 -7.70
CA LYS A 186 13.88 -21.22 -8.37
C LYS A 186 13.26 -22.36 -7.57
N MET A 187 11.93 -22.34 -7.49
CA MET A 187 11.13 -23.36 -6.82
C MET A 187 11.17 -24.70 -7.58
N PRO A 188 10.91 -25.83 -6.89
CA PRO A 188 10.84 -27.14 -7.52
C PRO A 188 9.80 -27.22 -8.65
N ALA A 189 10.10 -27.97 -9.71
CA ALA A 189 9.23 -28.10 -10.88
C ALA A 189 7.84 -28.65 -10.54
N TRP A 190 7.72 -29.54 -9.55
CA TRP A 190 6.44 -30.08 -9.11
C TRP A 190 5.53 -28.99 -8.52
N LEU A 191 6.10 -28.06 -7.74
CA LEU A 191 5.37 -26.95 -7.14
C LEU A 191 5.01 -25.91 -8.19
N HIS A 192 5.95 -25.58 -9.07
CA HIS A 192 5.67 -24.71 -10.21
C HIS A 192 4.47 -25.22 -11.04
N ASN A 193 4.43 -26.53 -11.33
CA ASN A 193 3.31 -27.15 -12.04
C ASN A 193 2.01 -27.17 -11.22
N LEU A 194 2.11 -27.31 -9.89
CA LEU A 194 0.96 -27.20 -8.99
C LEU A 194 0.36 -25.78 -9.04
N LEU A 195 1.19 -24.75 -8.97
CA LEU A 195 0.78 -23.34 -9.05
C LEU A 195 0.25 -22.95 -10.44
N LEU A 196 0.72 -23.58 -11.51
CA LEU A 196 0.09 -23.41 -12.84
C LEU A 196 -1.34 -23.94 -12.89
N SER A 197 -1.70 -24.88 -12.01
CA SER A 197 -3.07 -25.38 -11.88
C SER A 197 -3.95 -24.51 -10.98
N ASP A 198 -3.41 -23.42 -10.41
CA ASP A 198 -4.11 -22.45 -9.58
C ASP A 198 -5.30 -21.84 -10.32
N GLY A 199 -6.46 -21.74 -9.65
CA GLY A 199 -7.69 -21.22 -10.25
C GLY A 199 -8.30 -22.08 -11.37
N MET A 200 -7.71 -23.22 -11.76
CA MET A 200 -8.31 -24.11 -12.75
C MET A 200 -9.38 -25.02 -12.14
N PRO A 201 -10.55 -25.20 -12.79
CA PRO A 201 -11.60 -26.10 -12.30
C PRO A 201 -11.11 -27.55 -12.34
N ARG A 202 -10.93 -28.15 -11.16
CA ARG A 202 -10.62 -29.58 -11.01
C ARG A 202 -11.91 -30.37 -11.08
N THR A 203 -11.89 -31.46 -11.84
CA THR A 203 -13.04 -32.34 -11.97
C THR A 203 -12.88 -33.50 -10.99
N THR A 204 -13.70 -33.53 -9.94
CA THR A 204 -13.68 -34.62 -8.96
C THR A 204 -14.91 -35.50 -9.12
N THR A 205 -14.67 -36.79 -9.21
CA THR A 205 -15.71 -37.82 -9.34
C THR A 205 -16.13 -38.26 -7.95
N LYS A 206 -17.34 -37.90 -7.48
CA LYS A 206 -17.89 -38.37 -6.21
C LYS A 206 -18.89 -39.50 -6.45
N LEU A 207 -18.80 -40.58 -5.67
CA LEU A 207 -19.88 -41.57 -5.57
C LEU A 207 -21.02 -40.95 -4.76
N SER A 208 -22.23 -40.97 -5.33
CA SER A 208 -23.44 -40.66 -4.58
C SER A 208 -23.78 -41.79 -3.61
N PRO A 209 -24.51 -41.51 -2.51
CA PRO A 209 -25.02 -42.55 -1.60
C PRO A 209 -25.89 -43.61 -2.29
N SER A 210 -26.44 -43.30 -3.47
CA SER A 210 -27.22 -44.21 -4.32
C SER A 210 -26.39 -44.99 -5.35
N GLY A 211 -25.06 -44.96 -5.27
CA GLY A 211 -24.15 -45.71 -6.16
C GLY A 211 -23.90 -45.08 -7.54
N GLY A 212 -24.47 -43.91 -7.84
CA GLY A 212 -24.22 -43.17 -9.07
C GLY A 212 -22.94 -42.34 -9.01
N ILE A 213 -22.18 -42.32 -10.10
CA ILE A 213 -20.98 -41.49 -10.26
C ILE A 213 -21.39 -40.06 -10.65
N LYS A 214 -21.09 -39.06 -9.80
CA LYS A 214 -21.32 -37.64 -10.11
C LYS A 214 -19.98 -36.93 -10.28
N THR A 215 -19.75 -36.42 -11.48
CA THR A 215 -18.61 -35.58 -11.82
C THR A 215 -18.90 -34.14 -11.39
N VAL A 216 -18.17 -33.61 -10.41
CA VAL A 216 -18.30 -32.23 -9.93
C VAL A 216 -17.06 -31.43 -10.35
N LYS A 217 -17.26 -30.33 -11.07
CA LYS A 217 -16.20 -29.34 -11.31
C LYS A 217 -16.09 -28.45 -10.06
N LYS A 218 -14.97 -28.50 -9.36
CA LYS A 218 -14.65 -27.66 -8.20
C LYS A 218 -13.36 -26.90 -8.50
N ILE A 219 -13.37 -25.58 -8.39
CA ILE A 219 -12.12 -24.80 -8.33
C ILE A 219 -11.52 -25.08 -6.95
N GLY A 220 -10.29 -25.56 -6.88
CA GLY A 220 -9.76 -26.25 -5.69
C GLY A 220 -9.63 -25.37 -4.45
N ASN A 221 -9.29 -24.10 -4.65
CA ASN A 221 -8.83 -23.16 -3.63
C ASN A 221 -9.54 -21.80 -3.66
N TYR A 222 -10.65 -21.75 -4.40
CA TYR A 222 -11.45 -20.54 -4.62
C TYR A 222 -12.90 -20.82 -4.25
N VAL A 223 -13.44 -20.08 -3.29
CA VAL A 223 -14.79 -20.34 -2.77
C VAL A 223 -15.63 -19.05 -2.82
N PRO A 224 -16.39 -18.82 -3.91
CA PRO A 224 -17.32 -17.69 -3.99
C PRO A 224 -18.46 -17.82 -2.99
N GLY A 225 -18.89 -16.69 -2.43
CA GLY A 225 -20.13 -16.60 -1.66
C GLY A 225 -20.02 -16.99 -0.18
N VAL A 226 -18.80 -17.04 0.37
CA VAL A 226 -18.57 -17.23 1.82
C VAL A 226 -19.07 -16.01 2.62
N MET A 227 -18.83 -14.78 2.15
CA MET A 227 -19.24 -13.56 2.86
C MET A 227 -20.73 -13.53 3.25
N PRO A 228 -21.70 -13.77 2.34
CA PRO A 228 -23.11 -13.85 2.71
C PRO A 228 -23.46 -14.96 3.71
N VAL A 229 -22.68 -16.05 3.75
CA VAL A 229 -22.86 -17.13 4.73
C VAL A 229 -22.39 -16.64 6.10
N LEU A 230 -21.22 -16.00 6.18
CA LEU A 230 -20.70 -15.42 7.42
C LEU A 230 -21.66 -14.38 8.01
N GLU A 231 -22.17 -13.47 7.18
CA GLU A 231 -23.16 -12.45 7.62
C GLU A 231 -24.39 -13.11 8.27
N LYS A 232 -24.95 -14.16 7.66
CA LYS A 232 -26.10 -14.88 8.21
C LYS A 232 -25.78 -15.66 9.47
N LEU A 233 -24.57 -16.21 9.59
CA LEU A 233 -24.12 -16.89 10.80
C LEU A 233 -23.94 -15.90 11.94
N ILE A 234 -23.35 -14.72 11.68
CA ILE A 234 -23.15 -13.65 12.66
C ILE A 234 -24.50 -13.08 13.11
N GLU A 235 -25.45 -12.89 12.19
CA GLU A 235 -26.82 -12.47 12.50
C GLU A 235 -27.49 -13.43 13.51
N GLN A 236 -27.27 -14.74 13.35
CA GLN A 236 -27.80 -15.78 14.23
C GLN A 236 -27.05 -15.92 15.56
N ASP A 237 -25.82 -15.42 15.67
CA ASP A 237 -25.02 -15.54 16.90
C ASP A 237 -25.60 -14.65 18.01
N PRO A 238 -26.11 -15.21 19.12
CA PRO A 238 -26.76 -14.43 20.17
C PRO A 238 -25.80 -13.50 20.92
N ASP A 239 -24.49 -13.79 20.91
CA ASP A 239 -23.50 -13.01 21.65
C ASP A 239 -23.04 -11.78 20.87
N THR A 240 -23.37 -11.69 19.58
CA THR A 240 -22.97 -10.58 18.72
C THR A 240 -23.93 -9.40 18.84
N ALA A 241 -23.38 -8.23 19.16
CA ALA A 241 -24.13 -6.98 19.19
C ALA A 241 -24.31 -6.42 17.79
N TYR A 242 -23.21 -6.26 17.05
CA TYR A 242 -23.19 -5.90 15.63
C TYR A 242 -21.87 -6.31 14.99
N ALA A 243 -21.83 -6.35 13.66
CA ALA A 243 -20.61 -6.52 12.89
C ALA A 243 -20.62 -5.66 11.63
N TYR A 244 -19.47 -5.07 11.30
CA TYR A 244 -19.22 -4.50 9.98
C TYR A 244 -18.57 -5.55 9.09
N THR A 245 -18.96 -5.58 7.82
CA THR A 245 -18.35 -6.44 6.79
C THR A 245 -17.91 -5.62 5.59
N CYS A 246 -16.83 -6.06 4.92
CA CYS A 246 -16.41 -5.52 3.64
C CYS A 246 -17.43 -5.83 2.55
N HIS A 247 -17.19 -5.33 1.35
CA HIS A 247 -18.03 -5.61 0.19
C HIS A 247 -18.15 -7.14 -0.06
N PRO A 248 -19.35 -7.67 -0.34
CA PRO A 248 -19.60 -9.11 -0.45
C PRO A 248 -18.95 -9.79 -1.66
N SER A 249 -18.31 -9.02 -2.54
CA SER A 249 -17.56 -9.55 -3.68
C SER A 249 -16.13 -9.98 -3.35
N VAL A 250 -15.66 -9.75 -2.12
CA VAL A 250 -14.41 -10.32 -1.63
C VAL A 250 -14.59 -11.83 -1.51
N GLU A 251 -13.68 -12.57 -2.11
CA GLU A 251 -13.69 -14.03 -2.12
C GLU A 251 -12.51 -14.59 -1.34
N HIS A 252 -12.76 -15.71 -0.66
CA HIS A 252 -11.71 -16.41 0.06
C HIS A 252 -10.88 -17.24 -0.92
N VAL A 253 -9.55 -17.05 -0.85
CA VAL A 253 -8.58 -17.82 -1.63
C VAL A 253 -7.65 -18.54 -0.66
N SER A 254 -7.79 -19.87 -0.59
CA SER A 254 -6.99 -20.72 0.29
C SER A 254 -5.73 -21.23 -0.42
N LYS A 255 -4.84 -21.84 0.35
CA LYS A 255 -3.68 -22.54 -0.18
C LYS A 255 -4.08 -23.79 -0.96
N LEU A 256 -3.20 -24.24 -1.86
CA LEU A 256 -3.31 -25.58 -2.44
C LEU A 256 -2.71 -26.62 -1.47
N LYS A 257 -3.17 -27.88 -1.57
CA LYS A 257 -2.55 -28.99 -0.83
C LYS A 257 -1.06 -29.08 -1.16
N ASN A 258 -0.21 -29.17 -0.14
CA ASN A 258 1.26 -29.20 -0.25
C ASN A 258 1.91 -27.94 -0.85
N GLU A 259 1.24 -26.79 -0.85
CA GLU A 259 1.79 -25.55 -1.42
C GLU A 259 2.89 -24.91 -0.53
N GLY A 260 2.60 -24.73 0.75
CA GLY A 260 3.45 -23.99 1.68
C GLY A 260 3.29 -22.47 1.60
N GLY A 261 4.30 -21.74 2.11
CA GLY A 261 4.21 -20.32 2.50
C GLY A 261 4.06 -19.30 1.36
N PHE A 262 2.84 -19.20 0.81
CA PHE A 262 2.43 -18.19 -0.17
C PHE A 262 1.35 -17.23 0.37
N CYS A 263 1.18 -17.14 1.69
CA CYS A 263 0.09 -16.37 2.32
C CYS A 263 -0.01 -14.92 1.80
N GLY A 264 1.12 -14.21 1.65
CA GLY A 264 1.13 -12.84 1.13
C GLY A 264 0.55 -12.73 -0.28
N TYR A 265 0.88 -13.69 -1.16
CA TYR A 265 0.34 -13.74 -2.52
C TYR A 265 -1.16 -14.08 -2.53
N ARG A 266 -1.59 -15.02 -1.68
CA ARG A 266 -3.02 -15.39 -1.55
C ARG A 266 -3.87 -14.22 -1.01
N ASN A 267 -3.34 -13.43 -0.09
CA ASN A 267 -4.02 -12.20 0.37
C ASN A 267 -4.11 -11.13 -0.72
N ILE A 268 -3.10 -10.98 -1.59
CA ILE A 268 -3.21 -10.14 -2.79
C ILE A 268 -4.30 -10.66 -3.73
N GLN A 269 -4.45 -11.98 -3.90
CA GLN A 269 -5.55 -12.56 -4.67
C GLN A 269 -6.92 -12.24 -4.06
N MET A 270 -7.06 -12.32 -2.74
CA MET A 270 -8.29 -11.93 -2.03
C MET A 270 -8.60 -10.44 -2.20
N LEU A 271 -7.63 -9.54 -2.03
CA LEU A 271 -7.82 -8.12 -2.33
C LEU A 271 -8.25 -7.90 -3.79
N THR A 272 -7.59 -8.58 -4.73
CA THR A 272 -7.87 -8.44 -6.16
C THR A 272 -9.23 -9.01 -6.55
N SER A 273 -9.76 -9.99 -5.80
CA SER A 273 -11.12 -10.50 -6.01
C SER A 273 -12.16 -9.38 -5.88
N TYR A 274 -12.03 -8.48 -4.90
CA TYR A 274 -12.87 -7.29 -4.83
C TYR A 274 -12.70 -6.42 -6.07
N ILE A 275 -11.46 -6.13 -6.46
CA ILE A 275 -11.18 -5.24 -7.60
C ILE A 275 -11.81 -5.77 -8.89
N VAL A 276 -11.60 -7.04 -9.17
CA VAL A 276 -12.13 -7.72 -10.35
C VAL A 276 -13.66 -7.81 -10.30
N ASN A 277 -14.22 -8.28 -9.19
CA ASN A 277 -15.65 -8.57 -9.09
C ASN A 277 -16.52 -7.31 -8.94
N SER A 278 -16.00 -6.26 -8.30
CA SER A 278 -16.68 -4.95 -8.19
C SER A 278 -16.33 -4.00 -9.34
N GLN A 279 -15.37 -4.37 -10.20
CA GLN A 279 -14.83 -3.53 -11.28
C GLN A 279 -14.31 -2.19 -10.73
N SER A 280 -13.58 -2.24 -9.62
CA SER A 280 -13.00 -1.06 -8.97
C SER A 280 -11.74 -0.58 -9.70
N GLN A 281 -11.06 0.43 -9.14
CA GLN A 281 -9.87 1.01 -9.75
C GLN A 281 -8.81 -0.05 -10.07
N GLY A 282 -8.22 0.06 -11.27
CA GLY A 282 -7.20 -0.87 -11.77
C GLY A 282 -7.70 -2.24 -12.24
N HIS A 283 -9.01 -2.53 -12.21
CA HIS A 283 -9.56 -3.83 -12.62
C HIS A 283 -9.16 -4.26 -14.06
N TYR A 284 -8.96 -3.30 -14.97
CA TYR A 284 -8.58 -3.55 -16.35
C TYR A 284 -7.19 -4.21 -16.50
N HIS A 285 -6.30 -4.05 -15.52
CA HIS A 285 -5.00 -4.73 -15.49
C HIS A 285 -5.15 -6.25 -15.34
N PHE A 286 -6.24 -6.70 -14.71
CA PHE A 286 -6.48 -8.10 -14.37
C PHE A 286 -7.32 -8.87 -15.39
N LYS A 287 -7.83 -8.22 -16.44
CA LYS A 287 -8.58 -8.86 -17.55
C LYS A 287 -9.72 -9.76 -17.06
N ASP A 288 -10.48 -9.28 -16.07
CA ASP A 288 -11.60 -9.98 -15.42
C ASP A 288 -11.23 -11.32 -14.77
N LYS A 289 -9.97 -11.49 -14.35
CA LYS A 289 -9.48 -12.69 -13.67
C LYS A 289 -8.63 -12.32 -12.48
N ILE A 290 -8.76 -13.07 -11.40
CA ILE A 290 -7.83 -12.96 -10.27
C ILE A 290 -6.43 -13.41 -10.75
N PRO A 291 -5.37 -12.62 -10.49
CA PRO A 291 -4.03 -12.91 -10.97
C PRO A 291 -3.48 -14.18 -10.32
N SER A 292 -2.69 -14.94 -11.07
CA SER A 292 -1.92 -16.07 -10.51
C SER A 292 -0.78 -15.57 -9.63
N ILE A 293 -0.21 -16.45 -8.81
CA ILE A 293 1.01 -16.15 -8.04
C ILE A 293 2.14 -15.64 -8.96
N PHE A 294 2.26 -16.19 -10.18
CA PHE A 294 3.27 -15.75 -11.14
C PHE A 294 3.00 -14.36 -11.71
N ASP A 295 1.72 -14.03 -11.97
CA ASP A 295 1.34 -12.68 -12.39
C ASP A 295 1.68 -11.67 -11.29
N ILE A 296 1.37 -12.01 -10.02
CA ILE A 296 1.69 -11.18 -8.84
C ILE A 296 3.20 -10.96 -8.73
N GLN A 297 4.02 -12.02 -8.81
CA GLN A 297 5.48 -11.90 -8.81
C GLN A 297 5.98 -10.98 -9.92
N GLY A 298 5.40 -11.11 -11.13
CA GLY A 298 5.71 -10.25 -12.26
C GLY A 298 5.34 -8.78 -12.02
N PHE A 299 4.17 -8.50 -11.45
CA PHE A 299 3.74 -7.13 -11.14
C PHE A 299 4.59 -6.47 -10.05
N ILE A 300 4.98 -7.22 -9.02
CA ILE A 300 5.87 -6.73 -7.96
C ILE A 300 7.25 -6.41 -8.53
N GLU A 301 7.85 -7.33 -9.30
CA GLU A 301 9.16 -7.07 -9.91
C GLU A 301 9.12 -5.94 -10.93
N HIS A 302 8.03 -5.82 -11.69
CA HIS A 302 7.81 -4.67 -12.57
C HIS A 302 7.73 -3.35 -11.78
N ALA A 303 7.06 -3.35 -10.62
CA ALA A 303 7.02 -2.17 -9.75
C ALA A 303 8.44 -1.72 -9.34
N TRP A 304 9.30 -2.68 -8.98
CA TRP A 304 10.70 -2.40 -8.66
C TRP A 304 11.47 -1.81 -9.85
N ASP A 305 11.24 -2.33 -11.05
CA ASP A 305 11.90 -1.87 -12.28
C ASP A 305 11.49 -0.44 -12.68
N VAL A 306 10.26 -0.03 -12.37
CA VAL A 306 9.78 1.35 -12.60
C VAL A 306 10.07 2.30 -11.43
N GLY A 307 10.85 1.84 -10.43
CA GLY A 307 11.35 2.68 -9.34
C GLY A 307 10.48 2.70 -8.07
N ILE A 308 9.41 1.91 -8.00
CA ILE A 308 8.56 1.78 -6.80
C ILE A 308 9.15 0.68 -5.93
N ASN A 309 9.50 1.00 -4.67
CA ASN A 309 10.19 0.06 -3.77
C ASN A 309 11.43 -0.61 -4.43
N SER A 310 12.24 0.16 -5.14
CA SER A 310 13.36 -0.35 -5.96
C SER A 310 14.45 -1.09 -5.16
N VAL A 311 14.43 -1.00 -3.82
CA VAL A 311 15.32 -1.75 -2.93
C VAL A 311 14.92 -3.23 -2.83
N GLY A 312 13.64 -3.57 -3.03
CA GLY A 312 13.12 -4.93 -2.87
C GLY A 312 13.84 -5.95 -3.76
N ARG A 313 14.19 -5.59 -5.00
CA ARG A 313 14.96 -6.48 -5.90
C ARG A 313 16.34 -6.81 -5.33
N ALA A 314 17.04 -5.82 -4.77
CA ALA A 314 18.38 -6.01 -4.20
C ALA A 314 18.33 -6.77 -2.87
N GLU A 315 17.30 -6.50 -2.06
CA GLU A 315 17.08 -7.12 -0.75
C GLU A 315 16.68 -8.60 -0.86
N THR A 316 15.85 -8.94 -1.85
CA THR A 316 15.38 -10.32 -2.07
C THR A 316 16.27 -11.13 -3.01
N GLY A 317 16.96 -10.46 -3.94
CA GLY A 317 17.60 -11.11 -5.08
C GLY A 317 16.61 -11.55 -6.16
N GLY A 318 15.41 -10.95 -6.21
CA GLY A 318 14.30 -11.33 -7.09
C GLY A 318 13.40 -12.38 -6.45
N ILE A 319 12.12 -12.35 -6.81
CA ILE A 319 11.07 -13.24 -6.29
C ILE A 319 10.44 -14.11 -7.37
N ILE A 320 10.58 -13.77 -8.66
CA ILE A 320 10.01 -14.54 -9.77
C ILE A 320 10.46 -16.00 -9.69
N GLY A 321 9.48 -16.90 -9.68
CA GLY A 321 9.72 -18.34 -9.68
C GLY A 321 10.29 -18.88 -8.37
N SER A 322 10.32 -18.10 -7.28
CA SER A 322 10.77 -18.54 -5.96
C SER A 322 9.62 -18.66 -4.96
N ARG A 323 9.88 -19.30 -3.80
CA ARG A 323 8.97 -19.39 -2.66
C ARG A 323 9.23 -18.33 -1.57
N LYS A 324 9.89 -17.23 -1.93
CA LYS A 324 10.21 -16.18 -0.95
C LYS A 324 8.93 -15.53 -0.43
N TYR A 325 8.90 -15.31 0.88
CA TYR A 325 7.81 -14.58 1.52
C TYR A 325 7.80 -13.12 1.05
N ILE A 326 6.60 -12.56 1.00
CA ILE A 326 6.33 -11.16 0.69
C ILE A 326 5.44 -10.58 1.79
N GLY A 327 5.45 -9.27 1.94
CA GLY A 327 4.60 -8.58 2.91
C GLY A 327 3.90 -7.35 2.34
N THR A 328 3.55 -6.45 3.25
CA THR A 328 2.93 -5.15 2.96
C THR A 328 3.70 -4.33 1.91
N PRO A 329 5.05 -4.22 1.94
CA PRO A 329 5.81 -3.43 0.96
C PRO A 329 5.65 -3.94 -0.48
N GLU A 330 5.67 -5.25 -0.70
CA GLU A 330 5.48 -5.85 -2.03
C GLU A 330 4.05 -5.69 -2.51
N ALA A 331 3.06 -5.92 -1.64
CA ALA A 331 1.65 -5.71 -1.96
C ALA A 331 1.37 -4.25 -2.36
N GLN A 332 1.89 -3.30 -1.60
CA GLN A 332 1.78 -1.87 -1.90
C GLN A 332 2.48 -1.52 -3.23
N ALA A 333 3.69 -2.04 -3.46
CA ALA A 333 4.43 -1.78 -4.70
C ALA A 333 3.66 -2.26 -5.93
N MET A 334 3.08 -3.46 -5.87
CA MET A 334 2.21 -3.98 -6.93
C MET A 334 0.98 -3.10 -7.16
N LEU A 335 0.22 -2.76 -6.11
CA LEU A 335 -1.00 -1.98 -6.30
C LEU A 335 -0.67 -0.59 -6.89
N ARG A 336 0.36 0.07 -6.37
CA ARG A 336 0.80 1.40 -6.87
C ARG A 336 1.29 1.37 -8.31
N SER A 337 1.99 0.31 -8.74
CA SER A 337 2.45 0.19 -10.14
C SER A 337 1.31 -0.07 -11.14
N LEU A 338 0.17 -0.56 -10.65
CA LEU A 338 -1.04 -0.82 -11.43
C LEU A 338 -2.08 0.31 -11.30
N ASP A 339 -1.65 1.51 -10.88
CA ASP A 339 -2.53 2.66 -10.63
C ASP A 339 -3.70 2.34 -9.69
N ILE A 340 -3.51 1.41 -8.73
CA ILE A 340 -4.47 1.06 -7.67
C ILE A 340 -4.05 1.75 -6.39
N ASP A 341 -4.91 2.63 -5.89
CA ASP A 341 -4.60 3.40 -4.69
C ASP A 341 -4.71 2.55 -3.44
N CYS A 342 -3.69 2.68 -2.60
CA CYS A 342 -3.57 1.97 -1.34
C CYS A 342 -2.68 2.72 -0.37
N ASP A 343 -2.98 2.54 0.92
CA ASP A 343 -2.22 3.08 2.04
C ASP A 343 -1.83 1.98 3.01
N ALA A 344 -0.57 2.04 3.40
CA ALA A 344 0.06 1.09 4.30
C ALA A 344 0.28 1.75 5.65
N GLN A 345 -0.24 1.12 6.71
CA GLN A 345 -0.12 1.63 8.07
C GLN A 345 0.54 0.58 8.95
N ALA A 346 1.47 1.02 9.79
CA ALA A 346 2.12 0.16 10.78
C ALA A 346 1.66 0.56 12.19
N PHE A 347 1.28 -0.43 12.99
CA PHE A 347 0.83 -0.25 14.36
C PHE A 347 1.83 -0.86 15.33
N LYS A 348 2.32 -0.04 16.25
CA LYS A 348 3.18 -0.43 17.38
C LYS A 348 2.60 0.20 18.65
N THR A 349 3.01 -0.26 19.82
CA THR A 349 2.60 0.40 21.06
C THR A 349 3.06 1.85 21.06
N ASP A 350 2.16 2.76 21.45
CA ASP A 350 2.43 4.20 21.58
C ASP A 350 2.78 4.60 23.02
N GLY A 351 3.04 3.61 23.89
CA GLY A 351 3.28 3.79 25.32
C GLY A 351 2.02 3.94 26.18
N LYS A 352 0.84 4.11 25.59
CA LYS A 352 -0.46 4.16 26.28
C LYS A 352 -1.33 2.96 25.96
N LEU A 353 -1.43 2.61 24.68
CA LEU A 353 -2.23 1.51 24.16
C LEU A 353 -1.31 0.41 23.58
N GLY A 354 -1.80 -0.82 23.66
CA GLY A 354 -1.18 -1.95 22.96
C GLY A 354 -1.36 -1.82 21.45
N ALA A 355 -0.44 -2.38 20.67
CA ALA A 355 -0.52 -2.36 19.21
C ALA A 355 -1.83 -2.99 18.69
N GLU A 356 -2.34 -4.00 19.40
CA GLU A 356 -3.59 -4.70 19.09
C GLU A 356 -4.82 -3.82 19.27
N GLU A 357 -4.79 -2.90 20.23
CA GLU A 357 -5.89 -1.99 20.51
C GLU A 357 -5.95 -0.86 19.48
N ILE A 358 -4.77 -0.34 19.10
CA ILE A 358 -4.63 0.65 18.02
C ILE A 358 -5.11 0.07 16.69
N LEU A 359 -4.73 -1.18 16.37
CA LEU A 359 -5.21 -1.91 15.20
C LEU A 359 -6.74 -2.05 15.22
N MET A 360 -7.31 -2.56 16.32
CA MET A 360 -8.76 -2.75 16.45
C MET A 360 -9.54 -1.43 16.27
N ARG A 361 -9.02 -0.32 16.81
CA ARG A 361 -9.62 1.00 16.63
C ARG A 361 -9.59 1.44 15.17
N ASN A 362 -8.43 1.36 14.51
CA ASN A 362 -8.28 1.74 13.10
C ASN A 362 -9.19 0.91 12.18
N VAL A 363 -9.25 -0.41 12.39
CA VAL A 363 -10.12 -1.29 11.59
C VAL A 363 -11.60 -0.96 11.82
N GLU A 364 -12.02 -0.70 13.06
CA GLU A 364 -13.41 -0.29 13.33
C GLU A 364 -13.72 1.05 12.66
N GLU A 365 -12.80 2.01 12.71
CA GLU A 365 -12.97 3.32 12.07
C GLU A 365 -13.07 3.23 10.56
N TYR A 366 -12.20 2.42 9.93
CA TYR A 366 -12.24 2.16 8.49
C TYR A 366 -13.62 1.65 8.06
N PHE A 367 -14.12 0.58 8.66
CA PHE A 367 -15.41 0.03 8.25
C PHE A 367 -16.60 0.91 8.65
N ARG A 368 -16.51 1.59 9.80
CA ARG A 368 -17.52 2.56 10.23
C ARG A 368 -17.64 3.71 9.23
N ALA A 369 -16.54 4.20 8.66
CA ALA A 369 -16.55 5.28 7.68
C ALA A 369 -17.32 4.92 6.39
N GLY A 370 -17.34 3.64 6.02
CA GLY A 370 -18.07 3.12 4.86
C GLY A 370 -19.50 2.66 5.14
N CYS A 371 -20.03 2.90 6.35
CA CYS A 371 -21.32 2.39 6.78
C CYS A 371 -22.34 3.51 7.01
N LEU A 372 -23.43 3.49 6.24
CA LEU A 372 -24.54 4.45 6.38
C LEU A 372 -25.60 3.99 7.40
N ASP A 373 -25.70 2.68 7.65
CA ASP A 373 -26.69 2.09 8.57
C ASP A 373 -26.04 1.69 9.90
N SER A 374 -26.33 2.47 10.94
CA SER A 374 -25.87 2.20 12.30
C SER A 374 -26.82 1.33 13.12
N THR A 375 -27.99 0.98 12.58
CA THR A 375 -29.08 0.33 13.32
C THR A 375 -29.11 -1.18 13.13
N SER A 376 -28.72 -1.68 11.96
CA SER A 376 -28.67 -3.11 11.68
C SER A 376 -27.55 -3.81 12.46
N LYS A 377 -27.80 -5.10 12.78
CA LYS A 377 -26.81 -5.99 13.40
C LYS A 377 -25.68 -6.31 12.43
N ILE A 378 -25.99 -6.65 11.18
CA ILE A 378 -25.03 -6.72 10.08
C ILE A 378 -24.98 -5.39 9.33
N ARG A 379 -23.77 -4.83 9.27
CA ARG A 379 -23.47 -3.52 8.69
C ARG A 379 -22.54 -3.68 7.50
N THR A 380 -23.08 -4.21 6.41
CA THR A 380 -22.32 -4.43 5.17
C THR A 380 -21.94 -3.11 4.52
N THR A 381 -20.64 -2.94 4.26
CA THR A 381 -20.08 -1.73 3.65
C THR A 381 -19.84 -1.94 2.15
N GLN A 382 -19.54 -0.84 1.43
CA GLN A 382 -19.04 -0.91 0.05
C GLN A 382 -17.50 -0.92 -0.02
N LEU A 383 -16.84 -0.96 1.14
CA LEU A 383 -15.39 -0.86 1.24
C LEU A 383 -14.70 -2.19 0.90
N PRO A 384 -13.47 -2.12 0.36
CA PRO A 384 -12.63 -3.30 0.18
C PRO A 384 -12.26 -3.94 1.53
N SER A 385 -11.84 -5.21 1.47
CA SER A 385 -11.12 -5.86 2.57
C SER A 385 -9.74 -5.22 2.78
N ILE A 386 -9.12 -5.49 3.94
CA ILE A 386 -7.82 -4.95 4.32
C ILE A 386 -6.79 -6.08 4.32
N TYR A 387 -5.64 -5.90 3.68
CA TYR A 387 -4.50 -6.80 3.83
C TYR A 387 -3.94 -6.63 5.25
N PHE A 388 -3.68 -7.71 5.95
CA PHE A 388 -3.24 -7.68 7.34
C PHE A 388 -2.01 -8.54 7.53
N GLN A 389 -0.93 -7.93 8.02
CA GLN A 389 0.35 -8.57 8.27
C GLN A 389 0.69 -8.52 9.76
N HIS A 390 1.20 -9.63 10.27
CA HIS A 390 1.94 -9.70 11.52
C HIS A 390 3.19 -10.58 11.31
N PRO A 391 4.11 -10.66 12.28
CA PRO A 391 5.27 -11.54 12.16
C PRO A 391 4.90 -12.98 11.76
N GLY A 392 5.52 -13.47 10.68
CA GLY A 392 5.42 -14.85 10.21
C GLY A 392 4.18 -15.21 9.40
N HIS A 393 3.15 -14.36 9.32
CA HIS A 393 1.92 -14.67 8.57
C HIS A 393 1.14 -13.41 8.13
N SER A 394 0.36 -13.55 7.07
CA SER A 394 -0.58 -12.54 6.60
C SER A 394 -1.97 -13.12 6.39
N MET A 395 -2.98 -12.28 6.58
CA MET A 395 -4.40 -12.61 6.37
C MET A 395 -5.13 -11.43 5.71
N THR A 396 -6.41 -11.61 5.43
CA THR A 396 -7.28 -10.56 4.89
C THR A 396 -8.38 -10.26 5.89
N ILE A 397 -8.43 -9.03 6.42
CA ILE A 397 -9.53 -8.60 7.29
C ILE A 397 -10.74 -8.27 6.41
N VAL A 398 -11.84 -8.97 6.64
CA VAL A 398 -13.12 -8.84 5.92
C VAL A 398 -14.19 -8.17 6.77
N GLY A 399 -13.87 -7.77 8.00
CA GLY A 399 -14.80 -7.07 8.87
C GLY A 399 -14.34 -6.98 10.32
N LEU A 400 -15.21 -6.41 11.15
CA LEU A 400 -15.03 -6.33 12.59
C LEU A 400 -16.35 -6.58 13.30
N GLU A 401 -16.31 -7.43 14.31
CA GLU A 401 -17.45 -7.79 15.14
C GLU A 401 -17.30 -7.21 16.55
N LYS A 402 -18.40 -6.70 17.09
CA LYS A 402 -18.53 -6.36 18.51
C LYS A 402 -19.54 -7.28 19.20
N LYS A 403 -19.11 -7.90 20.29
CA LYS A 403 -19.93 -8.75 21.16
C LYS A 403 -20.72 -7.92 22.18
N LEU A 404 -21.76 -8.52 22.75
CA LEU A 404 -22.62 -7.89 23.77
C LEU A 404 -21.87 -7.54 25.06
N ASP A 405 -20.82 -8.29 25.39
CA ASP A 405 -19.91 -8.00 26.51
C ASP A 405 -18.92 -6.86 26.23
N GLY A 406 -18.97 -6.28 25.03
CA GLY A 406 -18.09 -5.20 24.58
C GLY A 406 -16.78 -5.68 23.95
N SER A 407 -16.46 -6.98 24.01
CA SER A 407 -15.29 -7.53 23.35
C SER A 407 -15.41 -7.45 21.82
N LYS A 408 -14.26 -7.40 21.14
CA LYS A 408 -14.18 -7.24 19.68
C LYS A 408 -13.41 -8.40 19.06
N ASN A 409 -13.84 -8.80 17.86
CA ASN A 409 -13.14 -9.76 17.01
C ASN A 409 -12.90 -9.12 15.64
N LEU A 410 -11.69 -9.31 15.10
CA LEU A 410 -11.50 -9.18 13.66
C LEU A 410 -12.17 -10.35 12.96
N LEU A 411 -12.85 -10.06 11.86
CA LEU A 411 -13.33 -11.07 10.92
C LEU A 411 -12.31 -11.19 9.80
N VAL A 412 -11.81 -12.40 9.55
CA VAL A 412 -10.66 -12.62 8.67
C VAL A 412 -10.89 -13.80 7.73
N PHE A 413 -10.33 -13.69 6.54
CA PHE A 413 -10.00 -14.81 5.68
C PHE A 413 -8.52 -15.14 5.85
N ASP A 414 -8.24 -16.42 6.09
CA ASP A 414 -6.90 -16.93 6.38
C ASP A 414 -6.49 -17.89 5.27
N PRO A 415 -5.52 -17.52 4.40
CA PRO A 415 -5.18 -18.32 3.24
C PRO A 415 -4.58 -19.69 3.60
N MET A 416 -4.13 -19.91 4.84
CA MET A 416 -3.54 -21.18 5.24
C MET A 416 -4.57 -22.32 5.37
N PHE A 417 -5.87 -22.01 5.36
CA PHE A 417 -6.93 -22.99 5.64
C PHE A 417 -8.04 -22.91 4.57
N HIS A 418 -8.63 -24.05 4.23
CA HIS A 418 -9.84 -24.07 3.42
C HIS A 418 -11.07 -23.79 4.29
N ASP A 419 -12.12 -23.24 3.67
CA ASP A 419 -13.42 -23.14 4.33
C ASP A 419 -13.94 -24.53 4.73
N ALA A 420 -14.43 -24.64 5.95
CA ALA A 420 -14.97 -25.89 6.48
C ALA A 420 -16.09 -26.43 5.55
N PRO A 421 -16.17 -27.74 5.29
CA PRO A 421 -17.20 -28.33 4.43
C PRO A 421 -18.62 -27.90 4.80
N ASP A 422 -18.89 -27.73 6.10
CA ASP A 422 -20.21 -27.32 6.60
C ASP A 422 -20.55 -25.86 6.29
N VAL A 423 -19.55 -24.97 6.19
CA VAL A 423 -19.75 -23.59 5.69
C VAL A 423 -20.00 -23.60 4.18
N ILE A 424 -19.22 -24.39 3.44
CA ILE A 424 -19.39 -24.53 1.98
C ILE A 424 -20.78 -25.07 1.64
N LYS A 425 -21.32 -26.02 2.42
CA LYS A 425 -22.69 -26.57 2.26
C LYS A 425 -23.79 -25.51 2.44
N LEU A 426 -23.50 -24.34 3.02
CA LEU A 426 -24.46 -23.25 3.22
C LEU A 426 -24.47 -22.21 2.09
N ILE A 427 -23.45 -22.21 1.23
CA ILE A 427 -23.35 -21.28 0.10
C ILE A 427 -24.56 -21.44 -0.83
N GLY A 428 -25.14 -20.31 -1.25
CA GLY A 428 -26.32 -20.27 -2.11
C GLY A 428 -27.65 -20.58 -1.42
N LYS A 429 -27.66 -20.94 -0.13
CA LYS A 429 -28.90 -21.09 0.63
C LYS A 429 -29.45 -19.72 1.03
N ASN A 430 -30.65 -19.41 0.56
CA ASN A 430 -31.33 -18.15 0.90
C ASN A 430 -31.69 -18.07 2.38
N THR A 431 -32.07 -19.19 3.00
CA THR A 431 -32.41 -19.27 4.43
C THR A 431 -31.83 -20.55 5.04
N PHE A 432 -31.20 -20.45 6.20
CA PHE A 432 -30.77 -21.58 7.02
C PHE A 432 -30.75 -21.17 8.50
N SER A 433 -30.83 -22.16 9.40
CA SER A 433 -30.64 -21.96 10.83
C SER A 433 -29.67 -22.99 11.38
N VAL A 434 -28.71 -22.56 12.20
CA VAL A 434 -27.74 -23.44 12.87
C VAL A 434 -27.86 -23.30 14.38
N LYS A 435 -27.63 -24.39 15.12
CA LYS A 435 -27.79 -24.39 16.59
C LYS A 435 -26.67 -23.62 17.31
N ASN A 436 -25.44 -23.71 16.83
CA ASN A 436 -24.28 -23.05 17.44
C ASN A 436 -23.49 -22.26 16.38
N PRO A 437 -23.93 -21.04 16.00
CA PRO A 437 -23.26 -20.25 14.97
C PRO A 437 -21.80 -19.93 15.29
N ALA A 438 -21.47 -19.78 16.58
CA ALA A 438 -20.12 -19.43 17.02
C ALA A 438 -19.06 -20.47 16.62
N GLU A 439 -19.43 -21.75 16.51
CA GLU A 439 -18.52 -22.81 16.08
C GLU A 439 -18.17 -22.73 14.59
N TYR A 440 -19.12 -22.32 13.74
CA TYR A 440 -18.89 -22.08 12.31
C TYR A 440 -18.02 -20.84 12.09
N LEU A 441 -18.15 -19.84 12.97
CA LEU A 441 -17.43 -18.57 12.88
C LEU A 441 -16.03 -18.62 13.50
N ARG A 442 -15.68 -19.70 14.22
CA ARG A 442 -14.44 -19.80 14.99
C ARG A 442 -13.19 -19.61 14.12
N ALA A 443 -13.15 -20.22 12.94
CA ALA A 443 -12.02 -20.11 12.01
C ALA A 443 -11.85 -18.68 11.44
N TYR A 444 -12.92 -17.88 11.41
CA TYR A 444 -12.95 -16.53 10.83
C TYR A 444 -12.78 -15.42 11.87
N ARG A 445 -12.75 -15.73 13.17
CA ARG A 445 -12.60 -14.75 14.24
C ARG A 445 -11.17 -14.71 14.76
N ARG A 446 -10.61 -13.50 14.92
CA ARG A 446 -9.42 -13.26 15.75
C ARG A 446 -9.74 -12.27 16.85
N ASN A 447 -9.65 -12.75 18.09
CA ASN A 447 -9.91 -11.94 19.27
C ASN A 447 -8.64 -11.19 19.72
N ILE A 448 -8.79 -10.31 20.71
CA ILE A 448 -7.65 -9.56 21.26
C ILE A 448 -6.58 -10.46 21.88
N LYS A 449 -6.94 -11.63 22.43
CA LYS A 449 -5.98 -12.59 23.01
C LYS A 449 -5.05 -13.17 21.94
N TYR A 450 -5.57 -13.43 20.74
CA TYR A 450 -4.76 -13.83 19.59
C TYR A 450 -3.79 -12.71 19.20
N LEU A 451 -4.28 -11.47 19.09
CA LEU A 451 -3.46 -10.33 18.66
C LEU A 451 -2.35 -9.98 19.66
N LYS A 452 -2.59 -10.08 20.97
CA LYS A 452 -1.60 -9.79 22.03
C LYS A 452 -0.30 -10.59 21.96
N ARG A 453 -0.25 -11.65 21.15
CA ARG A 453 0.98 -12.43 20.89
C ARG A 453 2.00 -11.66 20.07
N TYR A 454 1.56 -10.63 19.33
CA TYR A 454 2.39 -9.88 18.39
C TYR A 454 2.60 -8.44 18.87
N ARG A 455 3.81 -7.92 18.70
CA ARG A 455 4.20 -6.57 19.16
C ARG A 455 3.93 -5.47 18.13
N ALA A 456 3.70 -5.85 16.88
CA ALA A 456 3.50 -4.94 15.76
C ALA A 456 2.62 -5.58 14.69
N PHE A 457 1.92 -4.72 13.95
CA PHE A 457 1.05 -5.09 12.84
C PHE A 457 1.26 -4.14 11.68
N GLU A 458 0.98 -4.60 10.47
CA GLU A 458 0.84 -3.72 9.31
C GLU A 458 -0.49 -4.02 8.60
N VAL A 459 -1.08 -3.00 8.00
CA VAL A 459 -2.26 -3.14 7.16
C VAL A 459 -2.08 -2.39 5.85
N LEU A 460 -2.68 -2.90 4.78
CA LEU A 460 -2.82 -2.20 3.50
C LEU A 460 -4.32 -2.08 3.18
N SER A 461 -4.81 -0.86 2.99
CA SER A 461 -6.21 -0.57 2.64
C SER A 461 -6.29 0.27 1.38
N GLN A 462 -7.36 0.17 0.59
CA GLN A 462 -7.55 1.02 -0.60
C GLN A 462 -8.22 2.34 -0.19
N LEU A 463 -7.69 3.46 -0.67
CA LEU A 463 -8.23 4.81 -0.41
C LEU A 463 -9.03 5.32 -1.61
N ASN A 464 -10.01 6.20 -1.36
CA ASN A 464 -10.81 6.88 -2.40
C ASN A 464 -10.82 8.40 -2.15
N PHE A 465 -10.39 9.21 -3.13
CA PHE A 465 -10.44 10.69 -3.11
C PHE A 465 -10.49 11.24 -4.54
N ILE A 466 -11.21 12.34 -4.85
CA ILE A 466 -11.48 12.74 -6.24
C ILE A 466 -11.09 14.20 -6.56
N THR A 467 -10.25 14.46 -7.59
CA THR A 467 -9.96 15.78 -8.18
C THR A 467 -9.95 15.81 -9.73
N GLY A 468 -10.47 16.87 -10.36
CA GLY A 468 -10.66 16.97 -11.82
C GLY A 468 -9.45 17.28 -12.71
N ASN A 469 -8.22 17.44 -12.20
CA ASN A 469 -7.09 17.86 -13.05
C ASN A 469 -5.74 17.22 -12.67
N LYS A 470 -5.20 16.39 -13.58
CA LYS A 470 -3.95 15.62 -13.41
C LYS A 470 -2.71 16.47 -13.13
N HIS A 471 -2.62 17.69 -13.67
CA HIS A 471 -1.47 18.57 -13.42
C HIS A 471 -1.57 19.34 -12.10
N LYS A 472 -2.78 19.48 -11.55
CA LYS A 472 -3.01 20.14 -10.26
C LYS A 472 -2.76 19.19 -9.08
N LEU A 473 -3.01 17.89 -9.26
CA LEU A 473 -2.77 16.86 -8.24
C LEU A 473 -1.34 16.91 -7.69
N ALA A 474 -0.32 17.00 -8.55
CA ALA A 474 1.08 17.05 -8.12
C ALA A 474 1.41 18.28 -7.26
N GLU A 475 0.69 19.40 -7.43
CA GLU A 475 0.89 20.60 -6.61
C GLU A 475 0.12 20.53 -5.29
N VAL A 476 -1.09 19.99 -5.32
CA VAL A 476 -1.90 19.76 -4.11
C VAL A 476 -1.20 18.74 -3.21
N GLN A 477 -0.68 17.65 -3.77
CA GLN A 477 0.02 16.59 -3.03
C GLN A 477 1.38 17.06 -2.50
N ALA A 478 2.11 17.90 -3.25
CA ALA A 478 3.35 18.51 -2.77
C ALA A 478 3.16 19.49 -1.58
N ILE A 479 1.94 19.98 -1.36
CA ILE A 479 1.62 20.97 -0.30
C ILE A 479 0.89 20.30 0.88
N LEU A 480 -0.07 19.41 0.60
CA LEU A 480 -0.79 18.66 1.63
C LEU A 480 0.06 17.54 2.24
N GLY A 481 1.09 17.05 1.55
CA GLY A 481 1.96 15.97 2.04
C GLY A 481 1.17 14.69 2.28
N ASP A 482 1.63 13.87 3.24
CA ASP A 482 1.00 12.59 3.60
C ASP A 482 -0.24 12.76 4.50
N ALA A 483 -0.66 14.00 4.79
CA ALA A 483 -1.78 14.28 5.68
C ALA A 483 -3.14 13.87 5.07
N VAL A 484 -3.27 13.84 3.75
CA VAL A 484 -4.47 13.42 3.02
C VAL A 484 -4.05 12.80 1.69
N ASP A 485 -4.52 11.57 1.42
CA ASP A 485 -4.36 10.94 0.11
C ASP A 485 -5.35 11.51 -0.90
N LEU A 486 -4.86 11.84 -2.09
CA LEU A 486 -5.62 12.54 -3.12
C LEU A 486 -5.59 11.74 -4.43
N GLN A 487 -6.75 11.37 -5.00
CA GLN A 487 -6.81 10.83 -6.36
C GLN A 487 -7.41 11.85 -7.32
N SER A 488 -6.97 11.83 -8.57
CA SER A 488 -7.56 12.64 -9.64
C SER A 488 -8.56 11.81 -10.45
N ARG A 489 -9.83 12.23 -10.49
CA ARG A 489 -10.81 11.75 -11.48
C ARG A 489 -11.42 12.93 -12.21
N SER A 490 -11.38 12.87 -13.53
CA SER A 490 -12.05 13.84 -14.39
C SER A 490 -13.55 13.51 -14.41
N ILE A 491 -14.36 14.32 -13.73
CA ILE A 491 -15.82 14.26 -13.81
C ILE A 491 -16.26 15.38 -14.74
N ASP A 492 -17.06 15.05 -15.76
CA ASP A 492 -17.67 16.04 -16.63
C ASP A 492 -18.84 16.70 -15.89
N LEU A 493 -18.62 17.93 -15.44
CA LEU A 493 -19.57 18.70 -14.64
C LEU A 493 -19.98 19.94 -15.40
N VAL A 494 -21.27 20.25 -15.37
CA VAL A 494 -21.79 21.51 -15.88
C VAL A 494 -21.23 22.65 -15.02
N GLU A 495 -20.46 23.53 -15.64
CA GLU A 495 -19.98 24.76 -15.00
C GLU A 495 -21.02 25.86 -15.15
N ILE A 496 -21.67 26.22 -14.05
CA ILE A 496 -22.61 27.34 -14.02
C ILE A 496 -21.86 28.67 -14.14
N GLN A 497 -22.61 29.74 -14.42
CA GLN A 497 -22.10 31.12 -14.34
C GLN A 497 -22.46 31.71 -12.97
N GLY A 498 -21.56 32.50 -12.39
CA GLY A 498 -21.75 33.08 -11.06
C GLY A 498 -20.44 33.66 -10.51
N THR A 499 -20.40 33.90 -9.21
CA THR A 499 -19.12 34.18 -8.52
C THR A 499 -18.27 32.92 -8.43
N ILE A 500 -16.97 33.06 -8.16
CA ILE A 500 -16.09 31.90 -8.01
C ILE A 500 -16.55 30.98 -6.86
N GLU A 501 -17.12 31.54 -5.79
CA GLU A 501 -17.66 30.78 -4.66
C GLU A 501 -18.91 29.98 -5.05
N GLU A 502 -19.85 30.60 -5.77
CA GLU A 502 -21.07 29.94 -6.24
C GLU A 502 -20.73 28.80 -7.20
N ILE A 503 -19.82 29.05 -8.14
CA ILE A 503 -19.34 28.07 -9.11
C ILE A 503 -18.67 26.89 -8.39
N SER A 504 -17.72 27.15 -7.50
CA SER A 504 -17.01 26.08 -6.79
C SER A 504 -17.92 25.27 -5.88
N LYS A 505 -18.91 25.91 -5.21
CA LYS A 505 -19.90 25.19 -4.39
C LYS A 505 -20.82 24.33 -5.24
N ASP A 506 -21.39 24.86 -6.32
CA ASP A 506 -22.27 24.08 -7.20
C ASP A 506 -21.51 22.92 -7.87
N LYS A 507 -20.29 23.16 -8.33
CA LYS A 507 -19.39 22.13 -8.87
C LYS A 507 -19.10 21.04 -7.84
N CYS A 508 -18.78 21.40 -6.60
CA CYS A 508 -18.55 20.45 -5.51
C CYS A 508 -19.82 19.65 -5.19
N ARG A 509 -20.97 20.31 -5.10
CA ARG A 509 -22.26 19.67 -4.83
C ARG A 509 -22.63 18.67 -5.93
N ARG A 510 -22.53 19.06 -7.20
CA ARG A 510 -22.80 18.16 -8.34
C ARG A 510 -21.81 17.01 -8.39
N ALA A 511 -20.53 17.26 -8.10
CA ALA A 511 -19.54 16.21 -7.99
C ALA A 511 -19.90 15.22 -6.86
N ALA A 512 -20.41 15.72 -5.73
CA ALA A 512 -20.89 14.92 -4.60
C ALA A 512 -22.27 14.27 -4.84
N GLU A 513 -23.09 14.73 -5.79
CA GLU A 513 -24.38 14.12 -6.15
C GLU A 513 -24.24 13.09 -7.28
N GLN A 514 -23.39 13.35 -8.28
CA GLN A 514 -23.13 12.44 -9.40
C GLN A 514 -22.39 11.17 -8.96
N THR A 515 -21.74 11.21 -7.80
CA THR A 515 -21.22 10.06 -7.07
C THR A 515 -22.32 9.16 -6.47
N HIS A 516 -23.62 9.52 -6.57
CA HIS A 516 -24.70 8.84 -5.86
C HIS A 516 -26.00 8.54 -6.64
N SER A 517 -26.13 8.89 -7.93
CA SER A 517 -27.43 8.72 -8.62
C SER A 517 -27.75 7.25 -8.98
N PRO A 518 -28.84 6.65 -8.46
CA PRO A 518 -29.28 5.30 -8.81
C PRO A 518 -30.12 5.25 -10.10
N HIS A 519 -30.39 6.38 -10.78
CA HIS A 519 -31.48 6.48 -11.78
C HIS A 519 -31.10 7.00 -13.18
N THR A 520 -29.82 7.25 -13.48
CA THR A 520 -29.40 7.56 -14.85
C THR A 520 -28.99 6.29 -15.59
N VAL A 521 -30.00 5.52 -15.98
CA VAL A 521 -29.91 4.24 -16.69
C VAL A 521 -29.35 4.45 -18.11
N GLY A 522 -28.24 3.77 -18.45
CA GLY A 522 -27.89 3.48 -19.85
C GLY A 522 -26.40 3.50 -20.19
N LEU A 523 -25.69 4.59 -19.88
CA LEU A 523 -24.29 4.76 -20.32
C LEU A 523 -23.25 4.77 -19.18
N TRP A 524 -23.65 5.11 -17.95
CA TRP A 524 -22.70 5.38 -16.87
C TRP A 524 -22.29 4.15 -16.05
N LYS A 525 -22.87 2.97 -16.31
CA LYS A 525 -22.50 1.71 -15.64
C LYS A 525 -21.08 1.21 -15.98
N ARG A 526 -20.37 1.86 -16.93
CA ARG A 526 -19.00 1.53 -17.34
C ARG A 526 -17.90 2.33 -16.63
N ALA A 527 -18.24 3.32 -15.80
CA ALA A 527 -17.27 4.27 -15.25
C ALA A 527 -17.19 4.31 -13.71
N GLY A 528 -17.64 3.27 -13.00
CA GLY A 528 -17.39 3.07 -11.57
C GLY A 528 -17.75 4.27 -10.68
N GLY A 529 -19.04 4.43 -10.36
CA GLY A 529 -19.48 5.44 -9.41
C GLY A 529 -18.75 5.31 -8.07
N VAL A 530 -18.19 6.41 -7.58
CA VAL A 530 -17.45 6.47 -6.30
C VAL A 530 -18.40 6.95 -5.22
N GLN A 531 -18.39 6.34 -4.03
CA GLN A 531 -19.04 6.91 -2.84
C GLN A 531 -17.94 7.42 -1.90
N GLY A 532 -17.93 8.72 -1.56
CA GLY A 532 -16.95 9.30 -0.63
C GLY A 532 -16.78 10.83 -0.71
N PRO A 533 -15.88 11.40 0.10
CA PRO A 533 -15.59 12.83 0.12
C PRO A 533 -15.05 13.35 -1.21
N VAL A 534 -15.41 14.58 -1.55
CA VAL A 534 -15.06 15.22 -2.82
C VAL A 534 -14.36 16.54 -2.58
N LEU A 535 -13.28 16.79 -3.32
CA LEU A 535 -12.59 18.09 -3.35
C LEU A 535 -12.47 18.58 -4.79
N VAL A 536 -13.05 19.74 -5.07
CA VAL A 536 -12.92 20.41 -6.38
C VAL A 536 -12.08 21.68 -6.23
N GLU A 537 -11.49 22.13 -7.33
CA GLU A 537 -10.67 23.34 -7.38
C GLU A 537 -11.02 24.19 -8.61
N ASP A 538 -11.29 25.47 -8.39
CA ASP A 538 -11.40 26.48 -9.44
C ASP A 538 -10.41 27.62 -9.23
N THR A 539 -10.06 28.29 -10.33
CA THR A 539 -9.11 29.40 -10.35
C THR A 539 -9.71 30.57 -11.11
N ALA A 540 -9.58 31.77 -10.57
CA ALA A 540 -10.04 33.02 -11.17
C ALA A 540 -8.88 34.01 -11.32
N LEU A 541 -8.94 34.83 -12.37
CA LEU A 541 -8.08 36.01 -12.52
C LEU A 541 -8.96 37.25 -12.62
N ILE A 542 -8.87 38.10 -11.60
CA ILE A 542 -9.72 39.28 -11.41
C ILE A 542 -8.92 40.51 -11.83
N PHE A 543 -9.46 41.34 -12.73
CA PHE A 543 -8.94 42.68 -12.96
C PHE A 543 -9.80 43.68 -12.19
N ASN A 544 -9.16 44.52 -11.36
CA ASN A 544 -9.89 45.48 -10.53
C ASN A 544 -10.62 46.52 -11.40
N ALA A 545 -9.98 46.96 -12.47
CA ALA A 545 -10.56 47.84 -13.49
C ALA A 545 -11.84 47.29 -14.14
N PHE A 546 -11.99 45.96 -14.20
CA PHE A 546 -13.15 45.28 -14.81
C PHE A 546 -14.15 44.78 -13.76
N LYS A 547 -14.09 45.30 -12.52
CA LYS A 547 -15.00 44.92 -11.42
C LYS A 547 -15.11 43.40 -11.27
N ASN A 548 -13.96 42.73 -11.12
CA ASN A 548 -13.80 41.28 -10.93
C ASN A 548 -13.82 40.41 -12.20
N LEU A 549 -14.01 40.97 -13.39
CA LEU A 549 -13.88 40.23 -14.65
C LEU A 549 -12.42 40.21 -15.14
N PRO A 550 -12.00 39.19 -15.93
CA PRO A 550 -12.78 38.04 -16.40
C PRO A 550 -13.11 37.02 -15.31
N GLY A 551 -12.44 37.07 -14.15
CA GLY A 551 -12.76 36.27 -12.98
C GLY A 551 -12.72 34.77 -13.27
N PRO A 552 -13.78 34.00 -12.93
CA PRO A 552 -13.82 32.55 -13.17
C PRO A 552 -13.81 32.20 -14.67
N TYR A 553 -14.11 33.15 -15.56
CA TYR A 553 -14.17 32.92 -17.00
C TYR A 553 -12.81 33.01 -17.69
N ILE A 554 -11.71 33.19 -16.93
CA ILE A 554 -10.37 33.45 -17.46
C ILE A 554 -9.90 32.41 -18.49
N LYS A 555 -10.28 31.14 -18.37
CA LYS A 555 -9.95 30.08 -19.34
C LYS A 555 -10.33 30.50 -20.77
N TRP A 556 -11.57 30.91 -20.98
CA TRP A 556 -12.10 31.30 -22.29
C TRP A 556 -11.43 32.57 -22.82
N PHE A 557 -11.08 33.49 -21.93
CA PHE A 557 -10.37 34.72 -22.31
C PHE A 557 -8.93 34.42 -22.72
N VAL A 558 -8.21 33.55 -22.01
CA VAL A 558 -6.86 33.12 -22.39
C VAL A 558 -6.89 32.40 -23.73
N GLU A 559 -7.80 31.44 -23.92
CA GLU A 559 -7.94 30.67 -25.17
C GLU A 559 -8.25 31.57 -26.38
N SER A 560 -9.11 32.56 -26.20
CA SER A 560 -9.58 33.42 -27.31
C SER A 560 -8.63 34.57 -27.62
N LEU A 561 -8.01 35.15 -26.59
CA LEU A 561 -7.27 36.42 -26.73
C LEU A 561 -5.76 36.25 -26.62
N GLY A 562 -5.29 35.14 -26.03
CA GLY A 562 -3.90 34.98 -25.64
C GLY A 562 -3.42 36.05 -24.65
N HIS A 563 -2.13 36.02 -24.32
CA HIS A 563 -1.53 36.96 -23.36
C HIS A 563 -1.57 38.42 -23.84
N ASP A 564 -1.32 38.65 -25.12
CA ASP A 564 -1.35 39.98 -25.73
C ASP A 564 -2.76 40.56 -25.72
N GLY A 565 -3.77 39.75 -26.05
CA GLY A 565 -5.15 40.21 -26.05
C GLY A 565 -5.65 40.50 -24.63
N LEU A 566 -5.26 39.70 -23.63
CA LEU A 566 -5.54 39.99 -22.22
C LEU A 566 -4.91 41.31 -21.75
N ASN A 567 -3.67 41.60 -22.16
CA ASN A 567 -3.05 42.91 -21.90
C ASN A 567 -3.81 44.05 -22.61
N LYS A 568 -4.21 43.83 -23.87
CA LYS A 568 -4.97 44.81 -24.66
C LYS A 568 -6.32 45.16 -24.04
N LEU A 569 -6.99 44.24 -23.35
CA LEU A 569 -8.24 44.52 -22.63
C LEU A 569 -8.09 45.67 -21.64
N LEU A 570 -6.93 45.79 -21.00
CA LEU A 570 -6.70 46.80 -19.99
C LEU A 570 -6.17 48.12 -20.55
N VAL A 571 -5.80 48.24 -21.83
CA VAL A 571 -5.13 49.44 -22.39
C VAL A 571 -5.86 50.74 -22.08
N GLY A 572 -7.20 50.74 -22.13
CA GLY A 572 -8.04 51.91 -21.84
C GLY A 572 -8.19 52.27 -20.36
N PHE A 573 -7.57 51.53 -19.44
CA PHE A 573 -7.68 51.72 -18.00
C PHE A 573 -6.32 52.06 -17.40
N GLU A 574 -6.25 53.05 -16.52
CA GLU A 574 -5.01 53.37 -15.79
C GLU A 574 -4.67 52.27 -14.78
N ASP A 575 -5.69 51.74 -14.12
CA ASP A 575 -5.56 50.65 -13.16
C ASP A 575 -5.31 49.31 -13.87
N LYS A 576 -4.19 48.69 -13.52
CA LYS A 576 -3.78 47.35 -13.98
C LYS A 576 -3.72 46.34 -12.84
N SER A 577 -4.14 46.74 -11.63
CA SER A 577 -4.14 45.85 -10.48
C SER A 577 -5.09 44.68 -10.71
N ALA A 578 -4.66 43.52 -10.24
CA ALA A 578 -5.35 42.26 -10.43
C ALA A 578 -5.18 41.36 -9.22
N GLU A 579 -6.10 40.42 -9.06
CA GLU A 579 -6.02 39.38 -8.07
C GLU A 579 -6.07 38.01 -8.74
N SER A 580 -5.21 37.11 -8.30
CA SER A 580 -5.36 35.68 -8.56
C SER A 580 -6.07 35.03 -7.40
N VAL A 581 -7.07 34.19 -7.69
CA VAL A 581 -7.89 33.53 -6.67
C VAL A 581 -7.95 32.04 -6.94
N CYS A 582 -7.69 31.23 -5.93
CA CYS A 582 -7.93 29.79 -5.95
C CYS A 582 -8.98 29.47 -4.90
N THR A 583 -10.00 28.71 -5.29
CA THR A 583 -11.02 28.20 -4.38
C THR A 583 -11.02 26.68 -4.43
N PHE A 584 -10.70 26.04 -3.31
CA PHE A 584 -11.02 24.64 -3.09
C PHE A 584 -12.41 24.53 -2.46
N ALA A 585 -13.20 23.56 -2.88
CA ALA A 585 -14.48 23.26 -2.25
C ALA A 585 -14.54 21.77 -1.90
N TYR A 586 -14.80 21.48 -0.63
CA TYR A 586 -14.85 20.15 -0.04
C TYR A 586 -16.28 19.77 0.36
N SER A 587 -16.68 18.52 0.14
CA SER A 587 -17.90 17.93 0.68
C SER A 587 -17.62 16.52 1.20
N GLU A 588 -18.20 16.16 2.34
CA GLU A 588 -18.12 14.80 2.89
C GLU A 588 -18.90 13.78 2.03
N GLY A 589 -19.85 14.25 1.22
CA GLY A 589 -20.69 13.40 0.38
C GLY A 589 -22.06 14.03 0.07
N PRO A 590 -22.97 13.27 -0.58
CA PRO A 590 -24.30 13.76 -0.94
C PRO A 590 -25.07 14.29 0.28
N GLY A 591 -25.72 15.44 0.14
CA GLY A 591 -26.49 16.07 1.23
C GLY A 591 -25.67 16.91 2.21
N HIS A 592 -24.33 16.92 2.11
CA HIS A 592 -23.46 17.80 2.89
C HIS A 592 -23.16 19.09 2.12
N GLU A 593 -23.37 20.24 2.76
CA GLU A 593 -23.13 21.55 2.14
C GLU A 593 -21.61 21.77 1.95
N PRO A 594 -21.15 22.16 0.74
CA PRO A 594 -19.73 22.33 0.48
C PRO A 594 -19.06 23.44 1.31
N ILE A 595 -17.90 23.11 1.88
CA ILE A 595 -17.01 24.01 2.61
C ILE A 595 -15.97 24.56 1.64
N ILE A 596 -15.76 25.88 1.63
CA ILE A 596 -14.81 26.53 0.71
C ILE A 596 -13.55 27.00 1.42
N PHE A 597 -12.40 26.79 0.78
CA PHE A 597 -11.09 27.26 1.20
C PHE A 597 -10.52 28.13 0.08
N GLN A 598 -10.44 29.43 0.31
CA GLN A 598 -10.05 30.39 -0.72
C GLN A 598 -8.73 31.07 -0.39
N GLY A 599 -7.81 31.07 -1.33
CA GLY A 599 -6.57 31.84 -1.29
C GLY A 599 -6.58 32.92 -2.37
N ARG A 600 -6.10 34.12 -2.01
CA ARG A 600 -6.04 35.28 -2.90
C ARG A 600 -4.64 35.87 -2.89
N THR A 601 -4.20 36.34 -4.04
CA THR A 601 -2.92 37.03 -4.18
C THR A 601 -3.07 38.24 -5.09
N ASP A 602 -2.77 39.42 -4.55
CA ASP A 602 -2.71 40.68 -5.27
C ASP A 602 -1.50 40.74 -6.21
N GLY A 603 -1.68 41.44 -7.31
CA GLY A 603 -0.66 41.63 -8.33
C GLY A 603 -1.07 42.66 -9.37
N LYS A 604 -0.42 42.60 -10.52
CA LYS A 604 -0.64 43.51 -11.64
C LYS A 604 -0.56 42.77 -12.97
N ILE A 605 -1.40 43.17 -13.92
CA ILE A 605 -1.29 42.68 -15.29
C ILE A 605 -0.21 43.46 -16.05
N VAL A 606 0.70 42.70 -16.65
CA VAL A 606 1.86 43.22 -17.38
C VAL A 606 2.06 42.48 -18.71
N PRO A 607 2.81 43.07 -19.66
CA PRO A 607 3.22 42.36 -20.86
C PRO A 607 3.90 41.04 -20.51
N ALA A 608 3.62 40.00 -21.29
CA ALA A 608 4.05 38.64 -20.99
C ALA A 608 5.57 38.53 -20.84
N ARG A 609 6.04 37.91 -19.75
CA ARG A 609 7.45 37.59 -19.52
C ARG A 609 7.59 36.16 -18.99
N GLY A 610 8.77 35.56 -19.19
CA GLY A 610 9.04 34.17 -18.82
C GLY A 610 8.44 33.13 -19.77
N PRO A 611 8.49 31.84 -19.39
CA PRO A 611 7.98 30.74 -20.22
C PRO A 611 6.46 30.81 -20.44
N ILE A 612 6.03 30.74 -21.71
CA ILE A 612 4.63 30.86 -22.15
C ILE A 612 3.86 29.53 -21.97
N ALA A 613 4.44 28.55 -21.26
CA ALA A 613 3.92 27.19 -21.20
C ALA A 613 2.63 27.03 -20.38
N PHE A 614 2.26 27.99 -19.52
CA PHE A 614 1.22 27.77 -18.51
C PHE A 614 0.25 28.95 -18.33
N GLY A 615 -0.99 28.78 -18.79
CA GLY A 615 -2.13 29.63 -18.45
C GLY A 615 -1.87 31.12 -18.65
N TRP A 616 -2.16 31.92 -17.63
CA TRP A 616 -1.97 33.39 -17.60
C TRP A 616 -0.78 33.82 -16.72
N ASP A 617 0.04 32.88 -16.23
CA ASP A 617 1.20 33.16 -15.38
C ASP A 617 2.17 34.21 -15.97
N PRO A 618 2.45 34.23 -17.30
CA PRO A 618 3.37 35.20 -17.89
C PRO A 618 2.93 36.66 -17.77
N ILE A 619 1.65 36.92 -17.55
CA ILE A 619 1.10 38.28 -17.51
C ILE A 619 0.75 38.75 -16.09
N PHE A 620 0.89 37.89 -15.08
CA PHE A 620 0.57 38.24 -13.70
C PHE A 620 1.86 38.49 -12.91
N GLU A 621 2.12 39.76 -12.60
CA GLU A 621 3.25 40.22 -11.79
C GLU A 621 2.88 40.24 -10.31
N TYR A 622 3.78 39.69 -9.48
CA TYR A 622 3.61 39.66 -8.03
C TYR A 622 4.73 40.39 -7.29
N GLY A 623 4.32 41.19 -6.30
CA GLY A 623 5.18 41.72 -5.25
C GLY A 623 6.21 42.76 -5.71
N PRO A 624 7.02 43.28 -4.77
CA PRO A 624 7.99 44.35 -5.04
C PRO A 624 9.18 43.91 -5.91
N ALA A 625 9.38 42.60 -6.09
CA ALA A 625 10.43 42.06 -6.96
C ALA A 625 10.11 42.21 -8.46
N GLY A 626 8.85 42.53 -8.83
CA GLY A 626 8.46 42.79 -10.22
C GLY A 626 8.51 41.58 -11.16
N GLN A 627 8.53 40.37 -10.60
CA GLN A 627 8.56 39.13 -11.37
C GLN A 627 7.15 38.65 -11.67
N THR A 628 6.96 38.12 -12.88
CA THR A 628 5.75 37.39 -13.24
C THR A 628 5.76 35.99 -12.62
N TYR A 629 4.59 35.37 -12.46
CA TYR A 629 4.51 33.99 -11.98
C TYR A 629 5.28 33.00 -12.85
N ALA A 630 5.39 33.26 -14.16
CA ALA A 630 6.17 32.42 -15.06
C ALA A 630 7.69 32.56 -14.85
N GLU A 631 8.17 33.71 -14.39
CA GLU A 631 9.59 33.96 -14.11
C GLU A 631 10.03 33.38 -12.75
N MET A 632 9.09 32.97 -11.90
CA MET A 632 9.37 32.46 -10.55
C MET A 632 9.69 30.96 -10.56
N PRO A 633 10.70 30.51 -9.80
CA PRO A 633 10.88 29.09 -9.50
C PRO A 633 9.62 28.52 -8.84
N LYS A 634 9.22 27.30 -9.23
CA LYS A 634 7.97 26.65 -8.77
C LYS A 634 7.86 26.59 -7.24
N ALA A 635 8.95 26.26 -6.55
CA ALA A 635 8.98 26.17 -5.08
C ALA A 635 8.76 27.53 -4.40
N GLU A 636 9.20 28.64 -5.00
CA GLU A 636 9.00 29.98 -4.47
C GLU A 636 7.57 30.47 -4.75
N LYS A 637 7.07 30.24 -5.98
CA LYS A 637 5.68 30.52 -6.36
C LYS A 637 4.71 29.84 -5.41
N ASN A 638 4.91 28.56 -5.10
CA ASN A 638 3.99 27.80 -4.25
C ASN A 638 3.77 28.45 -2.87
N LYS A 639 4.81 29.04 -2.27
CA LYS A 639 4.74 29.70 -0.94
C LYS A 639 3.88 30.97 -0.91
N ILE A 640 3.72 31.65 -2.04
CA ILE A 640 3.05 32.95 -2.14
C ILE A 640 1.78 32.91 -3.00
N SER A 641 1.57 31.82 -3.73
CA SER A 641 0.49 31.69 -4.69
C SER A 641 -0.88 31.64 -4.00
N HIS A 642 -1.88 32.11 -4.73
CA HIS A 642 -3.29 31.97 -4.38
C HIS A 642 -3.67 30.49 -4.11
N ARG A 643 -3.13 29.53 -4.87
CA ARG A 643 -3.32 28.09 -4.64
C ARG A 643 -2.68 27.63 -3.33
N GLY A 644 -1.43 28.00 -3.05
CA GLY A 644 -0.74 27.66 -1.80
C GLY A 644 -1.50 28.16 -0.57
N LYS A 645 -1.93 29.43 -0.58
CA LYS A 645 -2.75 30.02 0.48
C LYS A 645 -4.10 29.31 0.68
N ALA A 646 -4.72 28.83 -0.40
CA ALA A 646 -5.98 28.08 -0.32
C ALA A 646 -5.76 26.70 0.33
N LEU A 647 -4.65 26.04 -0.04
CA LEU A 647 -4.25 24.75 0.53
C LEU A 647 -3.82 24.83 1.98
N ASP A 648 -3.15 25.91 2.41
CA ASP A 648 -2.83 26.12 3.82
C ASP A 648 -4.09 26.19 4.68
N LYS A 649 -5.15 26.83 4.18
CA LYS A 649 -6.46 26.89 4.85
C LYS A 649 -7.13 25.53 4.92
N LEU A 650 -7.12 24.78 3.82
CA LEU A 650 -7.63 23.41 3.78
C LEU A 650 -6.88 22.51 4.77
N LYS A 651 -5.53 22.59 4.78
CA LYS A 651 -4.67 21.83 5.69
C LYS A 651 -4.94 22.14 7.16
N ALA A 652 -5.03 23.42 7.52
CA ALA A 652 -5.35 23.85 8.88
C ALA A 652 -6.71 23.29 9.34
N TRP A 653 -7.73 23.36 8.48
CA TRP A 653 -9.06 22.83 8.76
C TRP A 653 -9.06 21.30 8.94
N LEU A 654 -8.31 20.58 8.11
CA LEU A 654 -8.17 19.12 8.23
C LEU A 654 -7.52 18.72 9.56
N LEU A 655 -6.46 19.42 9.98
CA LEU A 655 -5.76 19.14 11.25
C LEU A 655 -6.66 19.43 12.47
N GLU A 656 -7.39 20.55 12.47
CA GLU A 656 -8.34 20.87 13.56
C GLU A 656 -9.51 19.87 13.66
N ALA A 657 -9.95 19.29 12.54
CA ALA A 657 -11.02 18.29 12.53
C ALA A 657 -10.59 16.94 13.11
N VAL A 658 -9.29 16.62 13.06
CA VAL A 658 -8.71 15.41 13.67
C VAL A 658 -8.60 15.57 15.19
N ASP A 659 -8.18 16.74 15.68
CA ASP A 659 -8.02 17.01 17.13
C ASP A 659 -9.35 17.15 17.88
N ASN A 660 -10.40 17.68 17.25
CA ASN A 660 -11.72 17.86 17.89
C ASN A 660 -12.59 16.59 17.92
N LYS A 661 -12.15 15.50 17.28
CA LYS A 661 -12.82 14.18 17.31
C LYS A 661 -12.11 13.16 18.22
N ALA A 662 -11.02 13.57 18.87
CA ALA A 662 -10.21 12.76 19.78
C ALA A 662 -10.78 12.72 21.22
#